data_AF-A0A1H0TE10-F1
#
_entry.id   AF-A0A1H0TE10-F1
#
_cell.length_a   1.000
_cell.length_b   1.000
_cell.length_c   1.000
_cell.angle_alpha   90.00
_cell.angle_beta   90.00
_cell.angle_gamma   90.00
#
_symmetry.space_group_name_H-M   'P 1'
#
loop_
_entity.id
_entity.type
_entity.pdbx_description
1 polymer ?
#
loop_
_entity_poly.entity_id
_entity_poly.type
_entity_poly.pdbx_seq_one_letter_code
_entity_poly.pdbx_strand_id
1 'polypeptide(L)'
;MSVKASSSKNRLTANAVTSTCCYCGVGCGVVLNKEKNGSVTLQGDKDHPVNKGMLCSKGMNLHYTVNDKSDRLLYPQMRYNKSMPMQQVSWDEALDRTAAVFKTFIDKYGPDSVAFYASGQCLTEEYYVVNKLMKGFIGSNNLDTNSRLCMSSAVAAYKIALGEDSVPLCYDDIELADCFYIMGGNPAWCHPILWRRVEAHKAANPDTKIIVVDPRATDTCAIADLHLQINPGTDITLNHAIGRLLIENGDIDINFINNHAEGFEQYSAIVFEKTLTEAAQICGLSESSIRLAATYIGEAKGFITMWTMGLNQSAIGVNKNLSLINLNLITGHIGKPGSGPLSLTGQPNAMGGREVGGLSNMLPAHRNLGNPLHREEVQKFWGGTTIQPKPGLTATEMFEALNDGRLKAIWIMCTNPLTSLPNVRLAEEALKKAKFVVVQEISNKPETLAYADVILPAAAWAEKEGTMTNSERRISYLNKLIDPPGEALPDAEIICRFARKMGYKGFDFENPAAIYAEHVKLTAKTNIDISGLSYAVLKEQKTVQWPYKKKNPAKGTPRLFTDNIFYTPSTKAVISPVADTLTSEAPDDDYPFILTTGRIRDQWHTMSKTGKVNKLNQHYKQAFLEIHPDDAAALHLNEGDITVITSRRGEVRVQAKLSTQIKQGVVFLPMHWGKILNNDLNRANNVTSDRVDPISKEPDFKYCAVNLKRYKKPFQRIVVVGAGAGAYGFVKSYRELNPDDEITIFSKENHPFYNRVMLPDYISGEQSWEQLVKMKDSEEPAYNIKMLRGVSIEKVDRVNKQVTDSRGVKTSYDVLLLATGSRASVPKNVPSLPGIFTMRSRNDADGFTKHVSQGGHVVIVGGGLLGLEMAASLREIGMRITIVQRVSRFLNRQLDVLGSQLLAEEMADQGCDIYYDDEVQLFYGRSKLTGVGLKSGNKIDCDAMILAIGTTPNLEIAKDCGLECKRGVIVNERMQTSDPDIYAIGEIAEFEGTMYGITAAAEQQAEVMAKYMNGDIASYYKGTLFMNIIKIHGFDLCSIGLSECPDNQHYEEIVFIDKAKRYYKKCIIHEDRLVGTILIGDKSEFQEFRELIANKTELSEKRIQLLRSGNKAEPVLGKLVCSCNNVGSENIQNKIASGCNNLKDLCATTGAGTGCGSCRPEVKRLLEEMLKGEVLVK
;
A
#
# COMPACT_ATOMS: atom_id res chain seq x y z
N MET A 1 -41.19 23.71 -31.74
CA MET A 1 -40.05 24.56 -31.31
C MET A 1 -39.02 23.66 -30.66
N SER A 2 -37.92 23.38 -31.36
CA SER A 2 -36.82 22.54 -30.87
C SER A 2 -35.82 23.40 -30.10
N VAL A 3 -35.63 23.11 -28.81
CA VAL A 3 -34.54 23.68 -28.04
C VAL A 3 -33.31 22.82 -28.32
N LYS A 4 -32.41 23.34 -29.16
CA LYS A 4 -31.08 22.77 -29.39
C LYS A 4 -30.32 22.77 -28.07
N ALA A 5 -30.00 21.58 -27.55
CA ALA A 5 -28.98 21.42 -26.53
C ALA A 5 -27.64 21.89 -27.10
N SER A 6 -27.14 23.03 -26.62
CA SER A 6 -25.79 23.49 -26.94
C SER A 6 -24.78 22.58 -26.25
N SER A 7 -23.99 21.85 -27.03
CA SER A 7 -22.81 21.16 -26.54
C SER A 7 -21.77 22.18 -26.07
N SER A 8 -21.75 22.47 -24.76
CA SER A 8 -20.65 23.22 -24.16
C SER A 8 -19.40 22.33 -24.20
N LYS A 9 -18.59 22.47 -25.26
CA LYS A 9 -17.18 22.03 -25.21
C LYS A 9 -16.55 22.74 -24.02
N ASN A 10 -16.30 22.01 -22.94
CA ASN A 10 -15.54 22.50 -21.79
C ASN A 10 -14.17 22.94 -22.30
N ARG A 11 -13.98 24.24 -22.54
CA ARG A 11 -12.64 24.78 -22.75
C ARG A 11 -11.88 24.55 -21.45
N LEU A 12 -10.84 23.73 -21.54
CA LEU A 12 -9.81 23.60 -20.51
C LEU A 12 -9.35 25.01 -20.12
N THR A 13 -9.17 25.26 -18.82
CA THR A 13 -8.58 26.52 -18.35
C THR A 13 -7.14 26.62 -18.87
N ALA A 14 -6.57 27.83 -18.93
CA ALA A 14 -5.22 28.05 -19.48
C ALA A 14 -4.10 27.22 -18.78
N ASN A 15 -4.38 26.65 -17.59
CA ASN A 15 -3.44 25.87 -16.78
C ASN A 15 -3.78 24.36 -16.72
N ALA A 16 -4.62 23.87 -17.64
CA ALA A 16 -5.08 22.49 -17.66
C ALA A 16 -4.53 21.71 -18.87
N VAL A 17 -4.07 20.48 -18.65
CA VAL A 17 -3.55 19.60 -19.71
C VAL A 17 -4.16 18.20 -19.61
N THR A 18 -4.31 17.51 -20.75
CA THR A 18 -4.71 16.10 -20.77
C THR A 18 -3.50 15.19 -20.59
N SER A 19 -3.67 14.07 -19.90
CA SER A 19 -2.65 13.04 -19.74
C SER A 19 -3.31 11.67 -19.61
N THR A 20 -2.52 10.64 -19.33
CA THR A 20 -2.98 9.26 -19.13
C THR A 20 -2.50 8.75 -17.78
N CYS A 21 -3.34 7.97 -17.09
CA CYS A 21 -2.99 7.30 -15.85
C CYS A 21 -1.83 6.32 -16.04
N CYS A 22 -0.80 6.40 -15.19
CA CYS A 22 0.43 5.59 -15.29
C CYS A 22 0.42 4.35 -14.37
N TYR A 23 -0.75 3.75 -14.11
CA TYR A 23 -0.87 2.54 -13.28
C TYR A 23 -1.06 1.27 -14.11
N CYS A 24 -2.29 0.82 -14.35
CA CYS A 24 -2.52 -0.41 -15.10
C CYS A 24 -2.52 -0.18 -16.62
N GLY A 25 -2.43 -1.25 -17.40
CA GLY A 25 -2.43 -1.24 -18.87
C GLY A 25 -3.73 -0.82 -19.55
N VAL A 26 -4.69 -0.23 -18.82
CA VAL A 26 -5.96 0.25 -19.37
C VAL A 26 -5.79 1.56 -20.13
N GLY A 27 -4.96 2.49 -19.64
CA GLY A 27 -4.77 3.80 -20.28
C GLY A 27 -5.95 4.77 -20.07
N CYS A 28 -6.38 4.96 -18.83
CA CYS A 28 -7.45 5.92 -18.50
C CYS A 28 -6.99 7.37 -18.73
N GLY A 29 -7.76 8.17 -19.46
CA GLY A 29 -7.50 9.59 -19.68
C GLY A 29 -7.84 10.45 -18.47
N VAL A 30 -6.99 11.44 -18.22
CA VAL A 30 -7.11 12.37 -17.09
C VAL A 30 -6.89 13.80 -17.54
N VAL A 31 -7.51 14.74 -16.85
CA VAL A 31 -7.25 16.18 -16.97
C VAL A 31 -6.54 16.62 -15.70
N LEU A 32 -5.38 17.24 -15.88
CA LEU A 32 -4.54 17.77 -14.80
C LEU A 32 -4.65 19.29 -14.77
N ASN A 33 -4.76 19.87 -13.58
CA ASN A 33 -4.66 21.31 -13.39
C ASN A 33 -3.51 21.63 -12.45
N LYS A 34 -2.75 22.68 -12.77
CA LYS A 34 -1.76 23.26 -11.85
C LYS A 34 -2.40 24.40 -11.06
N GLU A 35 -2.49 24.23 -9.76
CA GLU A 35 -3.03 25.22 -8.84
C GLU A 35 -2.04 26.38 -8.62
N LYS A 36 -2.52 27.49 -8.06
CA LYS A 36 -1.69 28.70 -7.81
C LYS A 36 -0.52 28.43 -6.86
N ASN A 37 -0.69 27.53 -5.89
CA ASN A 37 0.36 27.12 -4.97
C ASN A 37 1.33 26.06 -5.57
N GLY A 38 1.16 25.72 -6.85
CA GLY A 38 1.99 24.76 -7.57
C GLY A 38 1.58 23.30 -7.43
N SER A 39 0.57 22.98 -6.61
CA SER A 39 0.06 21.61 -6.51
C SER A 39 -0.70 21.19 -7.78
N VAL A 40 -0.79 19.88 -8.00
CA VAL A 40 -1.53 19.29 -9.11
C VAL A 40 -2.85 18.72 -8.60
N THR A 41 -3.95 19.05 -9.27
CA THR A 41 -5.24 18.38 -9.11
C THR A 41 -5.56 17.56 -10.36
N LEU A 42 -6.40 16.54 -10.21
CA LEU A 42 -6.74 15.61 -11.30
C LEU A 42 -8.21 15.25 -11.27
N GLN A 43 -8.78 15.11 -12.46
CA GLN A 43 -10.08 14.47 -12.70
C GLN A 43 -10.02 13.57 -13.94
N GLY A 44 -11.01 12.70 -14.13
CA GLY A 44 -11.12 11.88 -15.34
C GLY A 44 -11.48 12.73 -16.57
N ASP A 45 -10.85 12.46 -17.71
CA ASP A 45 -11.24 13.07 -18.99
C ASP A 45 -12.53 12.42 -19.50
N LYS A 46 -13.63 13.19 -19.48
CA LYS A 46 -14.96 12.75 -19.92
C LYS A 46 -15.00 12.41 -21.41
N ASP A 47 -14.12 13.01 -22.21
CA ASP A 47 -14.07 12.82 -23.66
C ASP A 47 -13.11 11.69 -24.07
N HIS A 48 -12.40 11.08 -23.12
CA HIS A 48 -11.43 10.02 -23.42
C HIS A 48 -12.14 8.67 -23.69
N PRO A 49 -11.86 7.99 -24.81
CA PRO A 49 -12.65 6.84 -25.26
C PRO A 49 -12.60 5.64 -24.31
N VAL A 50 -11.45 5.45 -23.64
CA VAL A 50 -11.22 4.30 -22.76
C VAL A 50 -12.10 4.33 -21.51
N ASN A 51 -12.06 5.44 -20.75
CA ASN A 51 -12.64 5.53 -19.41
C ASN A 51 -13.85 6.45 -19.33
N LYS A 52 -14.12 7.30 -20.33
CA LYS A 52 -15.31 8.16 -20.37
C LYS A 52 -15.49 8.97 -19.07
N GLY A 53 -14.40 9.48 -18.52
CA GLY A 53 -14.38 10.24 -17.26
C GLY A 53 -14.29 9.41 -15.96
N MET A 54 -14.45 8.09 -16.02
CA MET A 54 -14.35 7.22 -14.84
C MET A 54 -12.89 7.03 -14.40
N LEU A 55 -12.66 6.91 -13.08
CA LEU A 55 -11.37 6.58 -12.49
C LEU A 55 -11.54 5.60 -11.32
N CYS A 56 -10.58 4.69 -11.15
CA CYS A 56 -10.51 3.82 -9.97
C CYS A 56 -9.88 4.55 -8.78
N SER A 57 -9.91 3.95 -7.58
CA SER A 57 -9.31 4.52 -6.36
C SER A 57 -7.88 5.03 -6.57
N LYS A 58 -7.04 4.24 -7.24
CA LYS A 58 -5.66 4.62 -7.59
C LYS A 58 -5.62 5.84 -8.53
N GLY A 59 -6.43 5.83 -9.59
CA GLY A 59 -6.46 6.90 -10.59
C GLY A 59 -6.90 8.25 -10.02
N MET A 60 -7.93 8.27 -9.16
CA MET A 60 -8.41 9.51 -8.53
C MET A 60 -7.36 10.15 -7.61
N ASN A 61 -6.52 9.33 -6.98
CA ASN A 61 -5.50 9.78 -6.04
C ASN A 61 -4.08 9.89 -6.66
N LEU A 62 -3.95 9.78 -7.99
CA LEU A 62 -2.65 9.76 -8.66
C LEU A 62 -1.85 11.06 -8.46
N HIS A 63 -2.51 12.21 -8.39
CA HIS A 63 -1.87 13.52 -8.22
C HIS A 63 -1.07 13.64 -6.89
N TYR A 64 -1.46 12.92 -5.83
CA TYR A 64 -0.69 12.90 -4.58
C TYR A 64 0.71 12.30 -4.76
N THR A 65 0.94 11.47 -5.78
CA THR A 65 2.25 10.85 -6.03
C THR A 65 3.33 11.84 -6.47
N VAL A 66 2.93 13.02 -6.96
CA VAL A 66 3.84 14.12 -7.33
C VAL A 66 3.71 15.36 -6.45
N ASN A 67 2.57 15.55 -5.79
CA ASN A 67 2.43 16.58 -4.77
C ASN A 67 3.25 16.23 -3.52
N ASP A 68 3.22 14.97 -3.08
CA ASP A 68 4.01 14.51 -1.94
C ASP A 68 5.45 14.20 -2.38
N LYS A 69 6.37 15.09 -1.95
CA LYS A 69 7.79 15.03 -2.30
C LYS A 69 8.66 14.47 -1.18
N SER A 70 8.07 13.98 -0.08
CA SER A 70 8.78 13.59 1.14
C SER A 70 9.80 12.45 0.95
N ASP A 71 9.65 11.63 -0.09
CA ASP A 71 10.52 10.53 -0.43
C ASP A 71 11.22 10.70 -1.79
N ARG A 72 11.13 11.87 -2.44
CA ARG A 72 11.71 12.06 -3.78
C ARG A 72 13.24 12.07 -3.72
N LEU A 73 13.87 11.36 -4.65
CA LEU A 73 15.29 11.54 -4.94
C LEU A 73 15.48 12.85 -5.71
N LEU A 74 16.36 13.72 -5.20
CA LEU A 74 16.54 15.09 -5.71
C LEU A 74 17.84 15.30 -6.48
N TYR A 75 18.90 14.57 -6.15
CA TYR A 75 20.24 14.76 -6.69
C TYR A 75 20.89 13.42 -7.01
N PRO A 76 21.79 13.33 -8.02
CA PRO A 76 22.63 12.16 -8.22
C PRO A 76 23.43 11.84 -6.96
N GLN A 77 23.56 10.55 -6.68
CA GLN A 77 24.36 10.08 -5.56
C GLN A 77 25.28 8.93 -5.98
N MET A 78 26.41 8.82 -5.32
CA MET A 78 27.43 7.84 -5.65
C MET A 78 28.23 7.43 -4.41
N ARG A 79 28.71 6.18 -4.37
CA ARG A 79 29.72 5.71 -3.40
C ARG A 79 30.98 5.23 -4.11
N TYR A 80 32.17 5.52 -3.60
CA TYR A 80 33.44 5.10 -4.24
C TYR A 80 33.70 3.59 -4.14
N ASN A 81 33.20 2.94 -3.11
CA ASN A 81 33.15 1.49 -2.97
C ASN A 81 31.95 1.11 -2.08
N LYS A 82 31.61 -0.19 -2.02
CA LYS A 82 30.41 -0.68 -1.30
C LYS A 82 30.44 -0.43 0.22
N SER A 83 31.61 -0.28 0.85
CA SER A 83 31.72 -0.02 2.29
C SER A 83 31.68 1.48 2.64
N MET A 84 31.73 2.37 1.65
CA MET A 84 31.59 3.81 1.86
C MET A 84 30.13 4.27 1.83
N PRO A 85 29.79 5.36 2.56
CA PRO A 85 28.47 5.95 2.52
C PRO A 85 28.17 6.53 1.14
N MET A 86 26.89 6.60 0.81
CA MET A 86 26.38 7.27 -0.39
C MET A 86 26.57 8.79 -0.25
N GLN A 87 27.12 9.46 -1.28
CA GLN A 87 27.39 10.90 -1.29
C GLN A 87 26.68 11.57 -2.46
N GLN A 88 26.16 12.78 -2.25
CA GLN A 88 25.65 13.61 -3.34
C GLN A 88 26.81 14.02 -4.27
N VAL A 89 26.57 13.94 -5.58
CA VAL A 89 27.53 14.30 -6.63
C VAL A 89 26.81 15.04 -7.77
N SER A 90 27.58 15.65 -8.67
CA SER A 90 27.02 16.22 -9.90
C SER A 90 26.58 15.14 -10.89
N TRP A 91 25.70 15.51 -11.83
CA TRP A 91 25.33 14.65 -12.94
C TRP A 91 26.51 14.21 -13.79
N ASP A 92 27.46 15.12 -14.07
CA ASP A 92 28.63 14.81 -14.88
C ASP A 92 29.53 13.78 -14.19
N GLU A 93 29.82 13.95 -12.89
CA GLU A 93 30.63 12.99 -12.13
C GLU A 93 29.99 11.59 -12.08
N ALA A 94 28.68 11.53 -11.82
CA ALA A 94 27.94 10.28 -11.76
C ALA A 94 27.97 9.54 -13.12
N LEU A 95 27.71 10.26 -14.22
CA LEU A 95 27.67 9.68 -15.56
C LEU A 95 29.06 9.37 -16.11
N ASP A 96 30.07 10.20 -15.83
CA ASP A 96 31.46 9.96 -16.24
C ASP A 96 32.01 8.69 -15.61
N ARG A 97 31.77 8.50 -14.30
CA ARG A 97 32.15 7.26 -13.64
C ARG A 97 31.39 6.06 -14.19
N THR A 98 30.08 6.19 -14.36
CA THR A 98 29.24 5.10 -14.87
C THR A 98 29.71 4.68 -16.26
N ALA A 99 29.99 5.64 -17.15
CA ALA A 99 30.53 5.39 -18.49
C ALA A 99 31.93 4.76 -18.45
N ALA A 100 32.83 5.25 -17.59
CA ALA A 100 34.17 4.69 -17.44
C ALA A 100 34.13 3.22 -16.99
N VAL A 101 33.28 2.88 -16.02
CA VAL A 101 33.11 1.50 -15.53
C VAL A 101 32.50 0.60 -16.60
N PHE A 102 31.45 1.06 -17.30
CA PHE A 102 30.84 0.30 -18.39
C PHE A 102 31.84 0.02 -19.51
N LYS A 103 32.59 1.03 -19.98
CA LYS A 103 33.67 0.85 -20.97
C LYS A 103 34.69 -0.18 -20.50
N THR A 104 35.18 -0.04 -19.27
CA THR A 104 36.17 -0.97 -18.70
C THR A 104 35.66 -2.42 -18.71
N PHE A 105 34.40 -2.66 -18.35
CA PHE A 105 33.84 -4.01 -18.38
C PHE A 105 33.60 -4.52 -19.79
N ILE A 106 33.09 -3.68 -20.70
CA ILE A 106 32.89 -4.04 -22.10
C ILE A 106 34.22 -4.39 -22.77
N ASP A 107 35.25 -3.57 -22.58
CA ASP A 107 36.58 -3.78 -23.17
C ASP A 107 37.25 -5.06 -22.64
N LYS A 108 37.06 -5.36 -21.35
CA LYS A 108 37.72 -6.50 -20.70
C LYS A 108 36.96 -7.82 -20.82
N TYR A 109 35.63 -7.78 -20.79
CA TYR A 109 34.76 -8.96 -20.69
C TYR A 109 33.74 -9.10 -21.83
N GLY A 110 33.74 -8.16 -22.78
CA GLY A 110 32.79 -8.12 -23.88
C GLY A 110 31.47 -7.41 -23.51
N PRO A 111 30.63 -7.12 -24.52
CA PRO A 111 29.42 -6.31 -24.33
C PRO A 111 28.34 -6.99 -23.48
N ASP A 112 28.32 -8.33 -23.42
CA ASP A 112 27.39 -9.09 -22.58
C ASP A 112 27.72 -9.02 -21.07
N SER A 113 28.80 -8.31 -20.69
CA SER A 113 29.17 -8.09 -19.29
C SER A 113 28.36 -7.00 -18.58
N VAL A 114 27.54 -6.25 -19.31
CA VAL A 114 26.66 -5.19 -18.79
C VAL A 114 25.20 -5.45 -19.19
N ALA A 115 24.25 -4.93 -18.41
CA ALA A 115 22.82 -5.10 -18.69
C ALA A 115 21.97 -3.91 -18.22
N PHE A 116 20.81 -3.77 -18.85
CA PHE A 116 19.73 -2.89 -18.41
C PHE A 116 18.51 -3.72 -18.00
N TYR A 117 18.01 -3.49 -16.79
CA TYR A 117 16.74 -4.03 -16.31
C TYR A 117 15.73 -2.89 -16.13
N ALA A 118 14.85 -2.74 -17.12
CA ALA A 118 13.89 -1.64 -17.19
C ALA A 118 12.45 -2.09 -16.84
N SER A 119 11.45 -1.26 -17.15
CA SER A 119 10.06 -1.52 -16.75
C SER A 119 9.02 -1.10 -17.77
N GLY A 120 7.88 -1.81 -17.82
CA GLY A 120 6.66 -1.38 -18.53
C GLY A 120 6.03 -0.08 -18.01
N GLN A 121 6.68 0.60 -17.06
CA GLN A 121 6.37 1.97 -16.64
C GLN A 121 7.10 3.04 -17.44
N CYS A 122 8.16 2.69 -18.19
CA CYS A 122 8.89 3.64 -19.02
C CYS A 122 7.99 4.14 -20.16
N LEU A 123 8.19 5.38 -20.57
CA LEU A 123 7.60 5.93 -21.79
C LEU A 123 8.20 5.26 -23.02
N THR A 124 7.48 5.27 -24.14
CA THR A 124 7.93 4.60 -25.38
C THR A 124 9.27 5.17 -25.86
N GLU A 125 9.50 6.47 -25.67
CA GLU A 125 10.74 7.16 -25.99
C GLU A 125 11.92 6.64 -25.15
N GLU A 126 11.69 6.43 -23.86
CA GLU A 126 12.69 5.94 -22.90
C GLU A 126 13.09 4.50 -23.24
N TYR A 127 12.08 3.67 -23.51
CA TYR A 127 12.25 2.32 -24.01
C TYR A 127 13.02 2.27 -25.33
N TYR A 128 12.71 3.18 -26.25
CA TYR A 128 13.36 3.25 -27.55
C TYR A 128 14.86 3.54 -27.42
N VAL A 129 15.22 4.58 -26.65
CA VAL A 129 16.63 4.97 -26.52
C VAL A 129 17.46 3.94 -25.77
N VAL A 130 16.93 3.30 -24.72
CA VAL A 130 17.66 2.23 -24.01
C VAL A 130 17.84 0.99 -24.90
N ASN A 131 16.84 0.63 -25.71
CA ASN A 131 16.97 -0.48 -26.65
C ASN A 131 17.94 -0.18 -27.78
N LYS A 132 17.86 1.03 -28.37
CA LYS A 132 18.82 1.53 -29.36
C LYS A 132 20.25 1.48 -28.81
N LEU A 133 20.47 2.00 -27.60
CA LEU A 133 21.76 1.98 -26.93
C LEU A 133 22.29 0.56 -26.74
N MET A 134 21.51 -0.32 -26.11
CA MET A 134 22.00 -1.63 -25.70
C MET A 134 22.31 -2.53 -26.91
N LYS A 135 21.33 -2.67 -27.82
CA LYS A 135 21.46 -3.57 -28.98
C LYS A 135 22.23 -2.96 -30.13
N GLY A 136 21.99 -1.68 -30.38
CA GLY A 136 22.54 -0.97 -31.53
C GLY A 136 23.95 -0.43 -31.32
N PHE A 137 24.39 -0.13 -30.10
CA PHE A 137 25.68 0.56 -29.88
C PHE A 137 26.61 -0.14 -28.89
N ILE A 138 26.09 -0.65 -27.78
CA ILE A 138 26.87 -1.53 -26.88
C ILE A 138 27.12 -2.87 -27.57
N GLY A 139 26.17 -3.33 -28.39
CA GLY A 139 26.30 -4.57 -29.18
C GLY A 139 25.95 -5.82 -28.38
N SER A 140 25.11 -5.68 -27.35
CA SER A 140 24.58 -6.79 -26.55
C SER A 140 23.05 -6.75 -26.52
N ASN A 141 22.42 -7.92 -26.39
CA ASN A 141 20.97 -8.03 -26.25
C ASN A 141 20.50 -8.06 -24.79
N ASN A 142 21.39 -7.79 -23.82
CA ASN A 142 21.09 -7.78 -22.37
C ASN A 142 20.28 -6.55 -21.92
N LEU A 143 19.11 -6.36 -22.53
CA LEU A 143 18.04 -5.49 -22.08
C LEU A 143 16.81 -6.35 -21.88
N ASP A 144 16.28 -6.39 -20.65
CA ASP A 144 14.99 -6.99 -20.37
C ASP A 144 14.20 -6.11 -19.41
N THR A 145 12.91 -6.36 -19.28
CA THR A 145 12.04 -5.60 -18.36
C THR A 145 11.19 -6.48 -17.50
N ASN A 146 10.59 -5.91 -16.46
CA ASN A 146 9.56 -6.60 -15.69
C ASN A 146 8.31 -6.99 -16.51
N SER A 147 8.18 -6.55 -17.77
CA SER A 147 7.19 -7.12 -18.70
C SER A 147 7.43 -8.62 -18.96
N ARG A 148 8.67 -9.10 -18.82
CA ARG A 148 9.03 -10.53 -18.78
C ARG A 148 8.26 -11.29 -17.72
N LEU A 149 8.05 -10.65 -16.57
CA LEU A 149 7.39 -11.26 -15.40
C LEU A 149 5.86 -11.19 -15.50
N CYS A 150 5.29 -10.71 -16.60
CA CYS A 150 3.89 -10.24 -16.65
C CYS A 150 3.12 -10.72 -17.88
N MET A 151 3.66 -10.47 -19.08
CA MET A 151 2.90 -10.65 -20.34
C MET A 151 3.65 -11.46 -21.39
N SER A 152 4.86 -11.90 -21.12
CA SER A 152 5.71 -12.51 -22.15
C SER A 152 5.14 -13.82 -22.70
N SER A 153 4.40 -14.58 -21.88
CA SER A 153 3.67 -15.78 -22.30
C SER A 153 2.54 -15.45 -23.29
N ALA A 154 1.75 -14.41 -23.01
CA ALA A 154 0.70 -13.96 -23.93
C ALA A 154 1.26 -13.45 -25.26
N VAL A 155 2.39 -12.75 -25.22
CA VAL A 155 3.07 -12.22 -26.40
C VAL A 155 3.57 -13.34 -27.29
N ALA A 156 4.21 -14.37 -26.70
CA ALA A 156 4.65 -15.54 -27.45
C ALA A 156 3.46 -16.28 -28.07
N ALA A 157 2.35 -16.42 -27.34
CA ALA A 157 1.15 -17.07 -27.85
C ALA A 157 0.49 -16.30 -29.01
N TYR A 158 0.35 -14.97 -28.92
CA TYR A 158 -0.12 -14.15 -30.05
C TYR A 158 0.79 -14.29 -31.27
N LYS A 159 2.11 -14.28 -31.06
CA LYS A 159 3.06 -14.45 -32.15
C LYS A 159 2.94 -15.81 -32.84
N ILE A 160 2.71 -16.88 -32.08
CA ILE A 160 2.51 -18.23 -32.64
C ILE A 160 1.16 -18.32 -33.37
N ALA A 161 0.07 -17.86 -32.75
CA ALA A 161 -1.27 -18.00 -33.30
C ALA A 161 -1.57 -17.04 -34.46
N LEU A 162 -1.07 -15.79 -34.40
CA LEU A 162 -1.44 -14.68 -35.29
C LEU A 162 -0.25 -14.12 -36.08
N GLY A 163 0.98 -14.59 -35.81
CA GLY A 163 2.21 -14.20 -36.50
C GLY A 163 3.02 -13.07 -35.84
N GLU A 164 2.36 -12.21 -35.08
CA GLU A 164 2.98 -11.12 -34.31
C GLU A 164 2.27 -10.89 -32.97
N ASP A 165 2.82 -10.03 -32.10
CA ASP A 165 2.15 -9.54 -30.88
C ASP A 165 1.00 -8.58 -31.22
N SER A 166 -0.06 -9.11 -31.83
CA SER A 166 -1.17 -8.36 -32.38
C SER A 166 -2.45 -8.67 -31.63
N VAL A 167 -2.79 -7.84 -30.64
CA VAL A 167 -4.10 -7.92 -29.98
C VAL A 167 -5.18 -7.62 -31.03
N PRO A 168 -6.17 -8.51 -31.27
CA PRO A 168 -7.05 -8.38 -32.44
C PRO A 168 -8.23 -7.40 -32.25
N LEU A 169 -8.66 -7.18 -31.01
CA LEU A 169 -9.89 -6.43 -30.68
C LEU A 169 -9.64 -5.04 -30.11
N CYS A 170 -10.70 -4.27 -29.86
CA CYS A 170 -10.69 -3.00 -29.11
C CYS A 170 -11.63 -3.03 -27.90
N TYR A 171 -11.49 -2.07 -26.98
CA TYR A 171 -12.35 -2.02 -25.80
C TYR A 171 -13.84 -1.75 -26.11
N ASP A 172 -14.16 -1.18 -27.27
CA ASP A 172 -15.54 -1.01 -27.72
C ASP A 172 -16.22 -2.35 -28.06
N ASP A 173 -15.45 -3.44 -28.17
CA ASP A 173 -16.00 -4.79 -28.28
C ASP A 173 -16.66 -5.26 -26.98
N ILE A 174 -16.33 -4.68 -25.83
CA ILE A 174 -16.97 -5.02 -24.54
C ILE A 174 -18.47 -4.75 -24.60
N GLU A 175 -18.89 -3.64 -25.20
CA GLU A 175 -20.32 -3.32 -25.34
C GLU A 175 -21.04 -4.10 -26.45
N LEU A 176 -20.32 -4.95 -27.20
CA LEU A 176 -20.87 -5.73 -28.32
C LEU A 176 -20.87 -7.24 -28.06
N ALA A 177 -20.10 -7.72 -27.08
CA ALA A 177 -20.01 -9.14 -26.75
C ALA A 177 -21.25 -9.62 -25.97
N ASP A 178 -21.66 -10.85 -26.20
CA ASP A 178 -22.72 -11.51 -25.43
C ASP A 178 -22.19 -12.69 -24.58
N CYS A 179 -20.92 -13.06 -24.73
CA CYS A 179 -20.24 -14.03 -23.88
C CYS A 179 -18.82 -13.58 -23.51
N PHE A 180 -18.52 -13.60 -22.21
CA PHE A 180 -17.19 -13.34 -21.66
C PHE A 180 -16.66 -14.59 -20.96
N TYR A 181 -15.46 -15.03 -21.35
CA TYR A 181 -14.72 -16.09 -20.66
C TYR A 181 -13.45 -15.52 -20.04
N ILE A 182 -13.50 -15.30 -18.72
CA ILE A 182 -12.42 -14.69 -17.94
C ILE A 182 -11.61 -15.80 -17.27
N MET A 183 -10.36 -15.99 -17.68
CA MET A 183 -9.51 -17.06 -17.18
C MET A 183 -8.28 -16.48 -16.46
N GLY A 184 -8.04 -16.89 -15.21
CA GLY A 184 -6.84 -16.49 -14.46
C GLY A 184 -6.71 -14.98 -14.29
N GLY A 185 -7.82 -14.29 -14.02
CA GLY A 185 -7.86 -12.83 -13.93
C GLY A 185 -8.93 -12.28 -12.99
N ASN A 186 -8.59 -11.17 -12.33
CA ASN A 186 -9.51 -10.39 -11.48
C ASN A 186 -9.65 -8.95 -12.00
N PRO A 187 -10.28 -8.74 -13.17
CA PRO A 187 -10.44 -7.40 -13.75
C PRO A 187 -11.19 -6.44 -12.82
N ALA A 188 -12.06 -6.92 -11.92
CA ALA A 188 -12.74 -6.08 -10.95
C ALA A 188 -11.79 -5.22 -10.09
N TRP A 189 -10.63 -5.77 -9.71
CA TRP A 189 -9.62 -5.07 -8.91
C TRP A 189 -8.41 -4.60 -9.73
N CYS A 190 -7.96 -5.40 -10.69
CA CYS A 190 -6.76 -5.14 -11.47
C CYS A 190 -6.99 -4.18 -12.64
N HIS A 191 -8.18 -4.23 -13.25
CA HIS A 191 -8.57 -3.39 -14.40
C HIS A 191 -9.96 -2.77 -14.20
N PRO A 192 -10.21 -2.04 -13.09
CA PRO A 192 -11.58 -1.75 -12.65
C PRO A 192 -12.43 -1.02 -13.68
N ILE A 193 -11.82 -0.17 -14.52
CA ILE A 193 -12.54 0.58 -15.55
C ILE A 193 -13.05 -0.31 -16.68
N LEU A 194 -12.28 -1.31 -17.11
CA LEU A 194 -12.77 -2.29 -18.08
C LEU A 194 -13.90 -3.13 -17.46
N TRP A 195 -13.73 -3.53 -16.20
CA TRP A 195 -14.78 -4.25 -15.49
C TRP A 195 -16.06 -3.43 -15.27
N ARG A 196 -15.95 -2.12 -15.04
CA ARG A 196 -17.11 -1.22 -14.99
C ARG A 196 -17.88 -1.20 -16.32
N ARG A 197 -17.18 -1.31 -17.45
CA ARG A 197 -17.82 -1.42 -18.77
C ARG A 197 -18.56 -2.74 -18.91
N VAL A 198 -17.94 -3.87 -18.52
CA VAL A 198 -18.60 -5.19 -18.49
C VAL A 198 -19.84 -5.17 -17.59
N GLU A 199 -19.75 -4.60 -16.39
CA GLU A 199 -20.90 -4.46 -15.48
C GLU A 199 -22.02 -3.62 -16.07
N ALA A 200 -21.71 -2.46 -16.65
CA ALA A 200 -22.70 -1.61 -17.29
C ALA A 200 -23.36 -2.34 -18.47
N HIS A 201 -22.57 -3.11 -19.23
CA HIS A 201 -23.05 -3.91 -20.35
C HIS A 201 -23.97 -5.05 -19.90
N LYS A 202 -23.58 -5.87 -18.93
CA LYS A 202 -24.41 -6.94 -18.34
C LYS A 202 -25.69 -6.38 -17.69
N ALA A 203 -25.61 -5.21 -17.07
CA ALA A 203 -26.79 -4.55 -16.51
C ALA A 203 -27.77 -4.08 -17.59
N ALA A 204 -27.26 -3.61 -18.74
CA ALA A 204 -28.07 -3.24 -19.90
C ALA A 204 -28.58 -4.46 -20.70
N ASN A 205 -27.83 -5.57 -20.67
CA ASN A 205 -28.09 -6.80 -21.40
C ASN A 205 -28.00 -8.00 -20.44
N PRO A 206 -29.07 -8.30 -19.68
CA PRO A 206 -29.06 -9.35 -18.65
C PRO A 206 -28.68 -10.74 -19.17
N ASP A 207 -28.92 -11.00 -20.46
CA ASP A 207 -28.64 -12.29 -21.12
C ASP A 207 -27.15 -12.53 -21.40
N THR A 208 -26.30 -11.49 -21.37
CA THR A 208 -24.86 -11.62 -21.58
C THR A 208 -24.25 -12.63 -20.61
N LYS A 209 -23.58 -13.68 -21.08
CA LYS A 209 -23.00 -14.71 -20.23
C LYS A 209 -21.60 -14.33 -19.76
N ILE A 210 -21.33 -14.52 -18.47
CA ILE A 210 -20.02 -14.29 -17.86
C ILE A 210 -19.55 -15.56 -17.17
N ILE A 211 -18.49 -16.15 -17.70
CA ILE A 211 -17.82 -17.32 -17.14
C ILE A 211 -16.49 -16.87 -16.53
N VAL A 212 -16.25 -17.21 -15.28
CA VAL A 212 -14.98 -16.91 -14.58
C VAL A 212 -14.31 -18.22 -14.19
N VAL A 213 -13.03 -18.36 -14.52
CA VAL A 213 -12.20 -19.52 -14.17
C VAL A 213 -11.04 -19.04 -13.30
N ASP A 214 -11.12 -19.36 -12.02
CA ASP A 214 -10.11 -18.99 -11.03
C ASP A 214 -10.25 -19.91 -9.80
N PRO A 215 -9.18 -20.47 -9.23
CA PRO A 215 -9.26 -21.24 -7.98
C PRO A 215 -9.80 -20.41 -6.80
N ARG A 216 -9.73 -19.08 -6.89
CA ARG A 216 -10.29 -18.14 -5.93
C ARG A 216 -11.58 -17.53 -6.48
N ALA A 217 -12.65 -17.53 -5.71
CA ALA A 217 -13.86 -16.76 -5.99
C ALA A 217 -13.55 -15.26 -5.81
N THR A 218 -12.96 -14.65 -6.84
CA THR A 218 -12.59 -13.24 -6.81
C THR A 218 -13.82 -12.32 -6.92
N ASP A 219 -13.63 -11.03 -6.69
CA ASP A 219 -14.68 -10.01 -6.87
C ASP A 219 -15.27 -9.97 -8.28
N THR A 220 -14.56 -10.51 -9.26
CA THR A 220 -15.07 -10.69 -10.63
C THR A 220 -16.22 -11.70 -10.67
N CYS A 221 -16.25 -12.70 -9.78
CA CYS A 221 -17.33 -13.70 -9.69
C CYS A 221 -18.67 -13.11 -9.23
N ALA A 222 -18.71 -11.89 -8.67
CA ALA A 222 -19.93 -11.28 -8.13
C ALA A 222 -21.05 -11.06 -9.17
N ILE A 223 -20.73 -11.06 -10.46
CA ILE A 223 -21.72 -10.98 -11.56
C ILE A 223 -21.59 -12.15 -12.55
N ALA A 224 -20.77 -13.16 -12.22
CA ALA A 224 -20.58 -14.30 -13.10
C ALA A 224 -21.83 -15.18 -13.10
N ASP A 225 -22.23 -15.64 -14.29
CA ASP A 225 -23.26 -16.66 -14.46
C ASP A 225 -22.69 -18.06 -14.13
N LEU A 226 -21.38 -18.24 -14.30
CA LEU A 226 -20.67 -19.49 -13.99
C LEU A 226 -19.27 -19.20 -13.43
N HIS A 227 -18.97 -19.74 -12.25
CA HIS A 227 -17.61 -19.76 -11.69
C HIS A 227 -17.08 -21.20 -11.73
N LEU A 228 -16.01 -21.42 -12.50
CA LEU A 228 -15.26 -22.66 -12.54
C LEU A 228 -14.07 -22.57 -11.58
N GLN A 229 -14.26 -23.03 -10.35
CA GLN A 229 -13.22 -23.03 -9.31
C GLN A 229 -12.20 -24.17 -9.53
N ILE A 230 -11.38 -24.00 -10.56
CA ILE A 230 -10.46 -25.01 -11.10
C ILE A 230 -9.33 -25.40 -10.13
N ASN A 231 -8.84 -26.64 -10.21
CA ASN A 231 -7.54 -27.05 -9.68
C ASN A 231 -6.43 -26.27 -10.39
N PRO A 232 -5.55 -25.53 -9.69
CA PRO A 232 -4.46 -24.79 -10.33
C PRO A 232 -3.64 -25.69 -11.26
N GLY A 233 -3.20 -25.15 -12.41
CA GLY A 233 -2.36 -25.89 -13.36
C GLY A 233 -3.11 -26.69 -14.43
N THR A 234 -4.42 -26.88 -14.30
CA THR A 234 -5.24 -27.71 -15.21
C THR A 234 -5.96 -26.91 -16.31
N ASP A 235 -5.47 -25.70 -16.57
CA ASP A 235 -6.06 -24.74 -17.52
C ASP A 235 -6.17 -25.30 -18.95
N ILE A 236 -5.15 -26.04 -19.42
CA ILE A 236 -5.14 -26.66 -20.75
C ILE A 236 -6.19 -27.78 -20.82
N THR A 237 -6.24 -28.65 -19.80
CA THR A 237 -7.26 -29.70 -19.69
C THR A 237 -8.68 -29.14 -19.81
N LEU A 238 -8.98 -28.05 -19.11
CA LEU A 238 -10.30 -27.40 -19.17
C LEU A 238 -10.60 -26.87 -20.57
N ASN A 239 -9.67 -26.12 -21.17
CA ASN A 239 -9.87 -25.55 -22.50
C ASN A 239 -9.98 -26.65 -23.57
N HIS A 240 -9.28 -27.77 -23.42
CA HIS A 240 -9.43 -28.94 -24.29
C HIS A 240 -10.81 -29.59 -24.14
N ALA A 241 -11.30 -29.76 -22.91
CA ALA A 241 -12.63 -30.32 -22.68
C ALA A 241 -13.74 -29.44 -23.27
N ILE A 242 -13.63 -28.12 -23.15
CA ILE A 242 -14.54 -27.17 -23.81
C ILE A 242 -14.41 -27.28 -25.34
N GLY A 243 -13.18 -27.29 -25.87
CA GLY A 243 -12.93 -27.44 -27.31
C GLY A 243 -13.51 -28.72 -27.89
N ARG A 244 -13.37 -29.85 -27.18
CA ARG A 244 -13.99 -31.13 -27.52
C ARG A 244 -15.50 -30.99 -27.64
N LEU A 245 -16.15 -30.39 -26.63
CA LEU A 245 -17.60 -30.23 -26.62
C LEU A 245 -18.10 -29.33 -27.75
N LEU A 246 -17.38 -28.24 -28.06
CA LEU A 246 -17.72 -27.37 -29.20
C LEU A 246 -17.65 -28.14 -30.53
N ILE A 247 -16.67 -29.05 -30.69
CA ILE A 247 -16.58 -29.94 -31.86
C ILE A 247 -17.73 -30.95 -31.88
N GLU A 248 -18.00 -31.63 -30.76
CA GLU A 248 -19.07 -32.63 -30.65
C GLU A 248 -20.47 -32.04 -30.93
N ASN A 249 -20.70 -30.80 -30.51
CA ASN A 249 -21.96 -30.08 -30.71
C ASN A 249 -22.12 -29.50 -32.12
N GLY A 250 -21.03 -29.36 -32.88
CA GLY A 250 -21.02 -28.63 -34.14
C GLY A 250 -20.97 -27.10 -34.00
N ASP A 251 -20.58 -26.58 -32.83
CA ASP A 251 -20.48 -25.15 -32.50
C ASP A 251 -19.16 -24.50 -33.00
N ILE A 252 -18.59 -25.03 -34.08
CA ILE A 252 -17.34 -24.55 -34.69
C ILE A 252 -17.57 -23.89 -36.05
N ASP A 253 -16.75 -22.89 -36.40
CA ASP A 253 -16.81 -22.21 -37.70
C ASP A 253 -15.94 -22.97 -38.71
N ILE A 254 -16.51 -24.03 -39.29
CA ILE A 254 -15.84 -24.88 -40.30
C ILE A 254 -15.35 -24.06 -41.50
N ASN A 255 -16.09 -23.03 -41.90
CA ASN A 255 -15.70 -22.18 -43.02
C ASN A 255 -14.46 -21.35 -42.68
N PHE A 256 -14.40 -20.77 -41.48
CA PHE A 256 -13.20 -20.08 -41.00
C PHE A 256 -12.03 -21.04 -40.89
N ILE A 257 -12.23 -22.21 -40.28
CA ILE A 257 -11.19 -23.22 -40.06
C ILE A 257 -10.54 -23.62 -41.40
N ASN A 258 -11.34 -24.01 -42.40
CA ASN A 258 -10.82 -24.51 -43.67
C ASN A 258 -10.09 -23.43 -44.49
N ASN A 259 -10.62 -22.20 -44.48
CA ASN A 259 -10.16 -21.14 -45.39
C ASN A 259 -9.10 -20.22 -44.75
N HIS A 260 -9.12 -20.04 -43.43
CA HIS A 260 -8.38 -18.98 -42.74
C HIS A 260 -7.56 -19.47 -41.54
N ALA A 261 -7.62 -20.76 -41.21
CA ALA A 261 -6.79 -21.35 -40.17
C ALA A 261 -6.03 -22.60 -40.65
N GLU A 262 -5.05 -23.03 -39.85
CA GLU A 262 -4.30 -24.28 -40.02
C GLU A 262 -4.08 -24.95 -38.65
N GLY A 263 -3.82 -26.26 -38.64
CA GLY A 263 -3.54 -27.03 -37.41
C GLY A 263 -4.76 -27.62 -36.71
N PHE A 264 -5.96 -27.50 -37.30
CA PHE A 264 -7.20 -27.97 -36.69
C PHE A 264 -7.24 -29.50 -36.54
N GLU A 265 -6.73 -30.27 -37.49
CA GLU A 265 -6.76 -31.74 -37.43
C GLU A 265 -5.98 -32.27 -36.22
N GLN A 266 -4.79 -31.73 -35.97
CA GLN A 266 -3.98 -32.11 -34.81
C GLN A 266 -4.61 -31.62 -33.50
N TYR A 267 -5.22 -30.43 -33.51
CA TYR A 267 -5.97 -29.93 -32.36
C TYR A 267 -7.20 -30.81 -32.05
N SER A 268 -7.94 -31.21 -33.08
CA SER A 268 -9.09 -32.12 -32.93
C SER A 268 -8.63 -33.49 -32.42
N ALA A 269 -7.46 -33.99 -32.83
CA ALA A 269 -6.96 -35.24 -32.26
C ALA A 269 -6.66 -35.10 -30.75
N ILE A 270 -5.95 -34.04 -30.34
CA ILE A 270 -5.48 -33.90 -28.96
C ILE A 270 -6.62 -33.62 -27.96
N VAL A 271 -7.66 -32.88 -28.35
CA VAL A 271 -8.79 -32.60 -27.43
C VAL A 271 -9.67 -33.84 -27.19
N PHE A 272 -9.58 -34.86 -28.03
CA PHE A 272 -10.30 -36.13 -27.85
C PHE A 272 -9.50 -37.20 -27.08
N GLU A 273 -8.23 -36.95 -26.75
CA GLU A 273 -7.39 -37.88 -25.97
C GLU A 273 -7.93 -38.14 -24.57
N LYS A 274 -8.59 -37.16 -23.96
CA LYS A 274 -9.26 -37.30 -22.67
C LYS A 274 -10.78 -37.27 -22.86
N THR A 275 -11.46 -38.09 -22.09
CA THR A 275 -12.91 -38.01 -21.93
C THR A 275 -13.29 -36.78 -21.09
N LEU A 276 -14.54 -36.34 -21.20
CA LEU A 276 -15.05 -35.25 -20.38
C LEU A 276 -14.97 -35.58 -18.88
N THR A 277 -15.27 -36.83 -18.50
CA THR A 277 -15.21 -37.30 -17.11
C THR A 277 -13.80 -37.20 -16.54
N GLU A 278 -12.78 -37.66 -17.27
CA GLU A 278 -11.38 -37.54 -16.85
C GLU A 278 -10.97 -36.07 -16.73
N ALA A 279 -11.33 -35.23 -17.70
CA ALA A 279 -11.02 -33.81 -17.65
C ALA A 279 -11.68 -33.10 -16.47
N ALA A 280 -12.95 -33.40 -16.18
CA ALA A 280 -13.69 -32.86 -15.05
C ALA A 280 -13.03 -33.23 -13.71
N GLN A 281 -12.62 -34.50 -13.57
CA GLN A 281 -11.90 -34.97 -12.39
C GLN A 281 -10.56 -34.26 -12.20
N ILE A 282 -9.74 -34.16 -13.26
CA ILE A 282 -8.44 -33.47 -13.22
C ILE A 282 -8.64 -32.00 -12.83
N CYS A 283 -9.61 -31.32 -13.44
CA CYS A 283 -9.91 -29.92 -13.18
C CYS A 283 -10.53 -29.68 -11.79
N GLY A 284 -11.02 -30.73 -11.13
CA GLY A 284 -11.78 -30.59 -9.88
C GLY A 284 -13.10 -29.83 -10.08
N LEU A 285 -13.78 -30.09 -11.21
CA LEU A 285 -15.04 -29.47 -11.64
C LEU A 285 -16.10 -30.54 -11.94
N SER A 286 -17.37 -30.15 -12.02
CA SER A 286 -18.42 -31.06 -12.49
C SER A 286 -18.49 -31.06 -14.03
N GLU A 287 -18.82 -32.22 -14.62
CA GLU A 287 -19.09 -32.31 -16.07
C GLU A 287 -20.19 -31.34 -16.51
N SER A 288 -21.23 -31.18 -15.70
CA SER A 288 -22.33 -30.25 -15.96
C SER A 288 -21.86 -28.81 -16.11
N SER A 289 -20.90 -28.37 -15.29
CA SER A 289 -20.37 -27.01 -15.35
C SER A 289 -19.51 -26.80 -16.61
N ILE A 290 -18.72 -27.79 -17.00
CA ILE A 290 -17.92 -27.72 -18.24
C ILE A 290 -18.83 -27.70 -19.47
N ARG A 291 -19.89 -28.53 -19.48
CA ARG A 291 -20.91 -28.50 -20.54
C ARG A 291 -21.61 -27.15 -20.62
N LEU A 292 -21.99 -26.58 -19.48
CA LEU A 292 -22.63 -25.26 -19.44
C LEU A 292 -21.71 -24.16 -20.00
N ALA A 293 -20.41 -24.19 -19.66
CA ALA A 293 -19.43 -23.28 -20.24
C ALA A 293 -19.34 -23.44 -21.77
N ALA A 294 -19.28 -24.68 -22.27
CA ALA A 294 -19.26 -24.95 -23.71
C ALA A 294 -20.55 -24.46 -24.40
N THR A 295 -21.73 -24.67 -23.81
CA THR A 295 -23.02 -24.16 -24.32
C THR A 295 -23.02 -22.64 -24.40
N TYR A 296 -22.62 -21.94 -23.34
CA TYR A 296 -22.55 -20.46 -23.36
C TYR A 296 -21.58 -19.93 -24.42
N ILE A 297 -20.50 -20.65 -24.71
CA ILE A 297 -19.55 -20.27 -25.76
C ILE A 297 -20.12 -20.59 -27.15
N GLY A 298 -20.72 -21.77 -27.34
CA GLY A 298 -21.29 -22.18 -28.62
C GLY A 298 -22.48 -21.33 -29.08
N GLU A 299 -23.29 -20.85 -28.13
CA GLU A 299 -24.43 -19.95 -28.41
C GLU A 299 -24.03 -18.48 -28.64
N ALA A 300 -22.77 -18.11 -28.38
CA ALA A 300 -22.33 -16.72 -28.40
C ALA A 300 -22.26 -16.15 -29.82
N LYS A 301 -22.80 -14.94 -30.02
CA LYS A 301 -22.60 -14.16 -31.26
C LYS A 301 -21.34 -13.29 -31.18
N GLY A 302 -20.99 -12.83 -29.98
CA GLY A 302 -19.78 -12.07 -29.67
C GLY A 302 -19.07 -12.66 -28.46
N PHE A 303 -17.86 -13.18 -28.66
CA PHE A 303 -17.14 -13.97 -27.68
C PHE A 303 -15.78 -13.34 -27.38
N ILE A 304 -15.63 -12.85 -26.15
CA ILE A 304 -14.37 -12.28 -25.67
C ILE A 304 -13.78 -13.20 -24.62
N THR A 305 -12.54 -13.63 -24.85
CA THR A 305 -11.72 -14.22 -23.79
C THR A 305 -10.89 -13.12 -23.14
N MET A 306 -10.85 -13.08 -21.80
CA MET A 306 -10.06 -12.11 -21.03
C MET A 306 -9.16 -12.86 -20.07
N TRP A 307 -7.86 -12.59 -20.07
CA TRP A 307 -6.95 -13.27 -19.14
C TRP A 307 -5.78 -12.39 -18.72
N THR A 308 -5.05 -12.83 -17.70
CA THR A 308 -3.84 -12.14 -17.22
C THR A 308 -2.91 -13.14 -16.52
N MET A 309 -2.34 -12.73 -15.38
CA MET A 309 -1.29 -13.42 -14.64
C MET A 309 -1.59 -14.89 -14.27
N GLY A 310 -2.86 -15.30 -14.11
CA GLY A 310 -3.20 -16.68 -13.78
C GLY A 310 -2.77 -17.68 -14.86
N LEU A 311 -2.77 -17.24 -16.13
CA LEU A 311 -2.25 -18.01 -17.25
C LEU A 311 -0.79 -17.66 -17.57
N ASN A 312 -0.44 -16.37 -17.52
CA ASN A 312 0.87 -15.91 -18.00
C ASN A 312 2.03 -16.35 -17.09
N GLN A 313 1.84 -16.24 -15.77
CA GLN A 313 2.87 -16.51 -14.76
C GLN A 313 2.86 -17.99 -14.38
N SER A 314 3.19 -18.83 -15.37
CA SER A 314 3.20 -20.28 -15.27
C SER A 314 4.40 -20.89 -15.98
N ALA A 315 4.90 -22.03 -15.50
CA ALA A 315 5.97 -22.81 -16.16
C ALA A 315 5.59 -23.38 -17.55
N ILE A 316 4.31 -23.28 -17.93
CA ILE A 316 3.78 -23.62 -19.26
C ILE A 316 2.84 -22.52 -19.78
N GLY A 317 3.10 -21.27 -19.40
CA GLY A 317 2.21 -20.14 -19.67
C GLY A 317 1.89 -19.95 -21.16
N VAL A 318 2.85 -20.19 -22.07
CA VAL A 318 2.60 -20.05 -23.52
C VAL A 318 1.53 -21.04 -23.99
N ASN A 319 1.62 -22.29 -23.55
CA ASN A 319 0.66 -23.33 -23.94
C ASN A 319 -0.74 -23.06 -23.36
N LYS A 320 -0.83 -22.55 -22.13
CA LYS A 320 -2.11 -22.12 -21.53
C LYS A 320 -2.78 -21.00 -22.32
N ASN A 321 -1.98 -20.04 -22.79
CA ASN A 321 -2.48 -18.94 -23.61
C ASN A 321 -2.96 -19.44 -24.98
N LEU A 322 -2.21 -20.33 -25.62
CA LEU A 322 -2.58 -20.93 -26.90
C LEU A 322 -3.86 -21.77 -26.80
N SER A 323 -4.03 -22.58 -25.75
CA SER A 323 -5.25 -23.37 -25.55
C SER A 323 -6.50 -22.47 -25.43
N LEU A 324 -6.36 -21.30 -24.80
CA LEU A 324 -7.42 -20.31 -24.70
C LEU A 324 -7.71 -19.65 -26.05
N ILE A 325 -6.67 -19.21 -26.77
CA ILE A 325 -6.82 -18.57 -28.10
C ILE A 325 -7.47 -19.53 -29.10
N ASN A 326 -7.15 -20.83 -29.04
CA ASN A 326 -7.77 -21.84 -29.90
C ASN A 326 -9.30 -21.81 -29.82
N LEU A 327 -9.89 -21.56 -28.64
CA LEU A 327 -11.36 -21.47 -28.50
C LEU A 327 -11.95 -20.35 -29.36
N ASN A 328 -11.29 -19.17 -29.42
CA ASN A 328 -11.70 -18.09 -30.31
C ASN A 328 -11.50 -18.45 -31.79
N LEU A 329 -10.44 -19.19 -32.13
CA LEU A 329 -10.14 -19.56 -33.51
C LEU A 329 -11.10 -20.63 -34.05
N ILE A 330 -11.40 -21.69 -33.28
CA ILE A 330 -12.31 -22.76 -33.73
C ILE A 330 -13.77 -22.29 -33.84
N THR A 331 -14.17 -21.30 -33.04
CA THR A 331 -15.50 -20.67 -33.13
C THR A 331 -15.56 -19.58 -34.19
N GLY A 332 -14.41 -19.13 -34.71
CA GLY A 332 -14.32 -18.04 -35.68
C GLY A 332 -14.55 -16.65 -35.08
N HIS A 333 -14.45 -16.48 -33.75
CA HIS A 333 -14.67 -15.22 -33.03
C HIS A 333 -13.36 -14.43 -32.94
N ILE A 334 -12.85 -14.00 -34.09
CA ILE A 334 -11.68 -13.12 -34.26
C ILE A 334 -11.90 -12.22 -35.47
N GLY A 335 -11.40 -10.98 -35.43
CA GLY A 335 -11.60 -10.00 -36.52
C GLY A 335 -13.04 -9.51 -36.68
N LYS A 336 -13.94 -9.89 -35.76
CA LYS A 336 -15.37 -9.55 -35.76
C LYS A 336 -15.71 -8.60 -34.60
N PRO A 337 -16.73 -7.73 -34.71
CA PRO A 337 -17.20 -6.93 -33.59
C PRO A 337 -17.68 -7.81 -32.42
N GLY A 338 -17.38 -7.41 -31.19
CA GLY A 338 -17.72 -8.15 -29.97
C GLY A 338 -16.88 -9.40 -29.75
N SER A 339 -15.79 -9.61 -30.50
CA SER A 339 -15.10 -10.89 -30.53
C SER A 339 -13.58 -10.75 -30.49
N GLY A 340 -12.95 -11.67 -29.74
CA GLY A 340 -11.52 -11.91 -29.82
C GLY A 340 -10.85 -12.19 -28.48
N PRO A 341 -9.60 -12.68 -28.54
CA PRO A 341 -8.77 -12.85 -27.36
C PRO A 341 -8.16 -11.52 -26.88
N LEU A 342 -8.45 -11.14 -25.63
CA LEU A 342 -7.93 -9.93 -24.97
C LEU A 342 -7.06 -10.27 -23.76
N SER A 343 -5.74 -10.20 -23.93
CA SER A 343 -4.82 -10.22 -22.79
C SER A 343 -4.84 -8.90 -22.02
N LEU A 344 -5.17 -8.94 -20.74
CA LEU A 344 -5.24 -7.76 -19.87
C LEU A 344 -3.85 -7.38 -19.40
N THR A 345 -3.22 -6.46 -20.13
CA THR A 345 -1.88 -5.93 -19.80
C THR A 345 -1.84 -5.37 -18.39
N GLY A 346 -0.86 -5.82 -17.60
CA GLY A 346 -0.65 -5.34 -16.24
C GLY A 346 -0.21 -3.89 -16.21
N GLN A 347 1.00 -3.60 -16.69
CA GLN A 347 1.67 -2.29 -16.60
C GLN A 347 1.24 -1.29 -17.67
N PRO A 348 1.42 0.03 -17.44
CA PRO A 348 0.74 1.06 -18.23
C PRO A 348 1.29 1.18 -19.66
N ASN A 349 2.55 0.82 -19.88
CA ASN A 349 3.22 0.89 -21.17
C ASN A 349 4.00 -0.38 -21.52
N ALA A 350 3.59 -1.53 -20.98
CA ALA A 350 4.23 -2.79 -21.35
C ALA A 350 4.06 -3.09 -22.85
N MET A 351 3.01 -2.59 -23.52
CA MET A 351 2.86 -2.73 -24.96
C MET A 351 3.83 -1.82 -25.73
N GLY A 352 3.95 -0.55 -25.37
CA GLY A 352 4.94 0.36 -25.99
C GLY A 352 6.38 -0.13 -25.86
N GLY A 353 6.72 -0.75 -24.73
CA GLY A 353 8.01 -1.42 -24.56
C GLY A 353 8.26 -2.56 -25.56
N ARG A 354 7.24 -3.34 -25.90
CA ARG A 354 7.35 -4.45 -26.88
C ARG A 354 7.39 -3.94 -28.31
N GLU A 355 6.63 -2.88 -28.62
CA GLU A 355 6.64 -2.20 -29.92
C GLU A 355 8.05 -1.70 -30.28
N VAL A 356 8.83 -1.25 -29.30
CA VAL A 356 10.21 -0.77 -29.53
C VAL A 356 11.28 -1.81 -29.23
N GLY A 357 10.92 -3.07 -28.92
CA GLY A 357 11.85 -4.18 -28.76
C GLY A 357 12.54 -4.27 -27.40
N GLY A 358 11.90 -3.80 -26.32
CA GLY A 358 12.45 -3.73 -24.96
C GLY A 358 12.61 -5.07 -24.21
N LEU A 359 12.49 -6.22 -24.88
CA LEU A 359 12.79 -7.54 -24.30
C LEU A 359 14.06 -8.13 -24.93
N SER A 360 14.75 -8.99 -24.18
CA SER A 360 16.06 -9.54 -24.57
C SER A 360 16.05 -10.37 -25.86
N ASN A 361 14.87 -10.80 -26.30
CA ASN A 361 14.63 -11.63 -27.48
C ASN A 361 13.89 -10.90 -28.63
N MET A 362 13.71 -9.58 -28.57
CA MET A 362 12.91 -8.81 -29.55
C MET A 362 13.72 -7.73 -30.29
N LEU A 363 13.28 -7.34 -31.48
CA LEU A 363 13.71 -6.12 -32.17
C LEU A 363 12.53 -5.13 -32.30
N PRO A 364 12.81 -3.83 -32.48
CA PRO A 364 11.77 -2.82 -32.65
C PRO A 364 10.87 -3.07 -33.87
N ALA A 365 9.63 -2.59 -33.77
CA ALA A 365 8.56 -2.71 -34.75
C ALA A 365 8.26 -4.17 -35.15
N HIS A 366 8.14 -5.03 -34.13
CA HIS A 366 7.85 -6.47 -34.25
C HIS A 366 8.81 -7.27 -35.14
N ARG A 367 9.98 -6.71 -35.43
CA ARG A 367 11.03 -7.43 -36.13
C ARG A 367 11.51 -8.63 -35.30
N ASN A 368 11.68 -9.75 -35.99
CA ASN A 368 12.24 -10.96 -35.42
C ASN A 368 13.77 -10.88 -35.27
N LEU A 369 14.28 -10.95 -34.03
CA LEU A 369 15.72 -10.98 -33.73
C LEU A 369 16.46 -12.13 -34.43
N GLY A 370 15.82 -13.29 -34.55
CA GLY A 370 16.41 -14.46 -35.23
C GLY A 370 16.52 -14.31 -36.75
N ASN A 371 15.86 -13.32 -37.36
CA ASN A 371 15.92 -13.08 -38.80
C ASN A 371 17.12 -12.18 -39.14
N PRO A 372 18.08 -12.62 -39.96
CA PRO A 372 19.25 -11.82 -40.34
C PRO A 372 18.89 -10.53 -41.09
N LEU A 373 17.88 -10.54 -41.98
CA LEU A 373 17.46 -9.37 -42.74
C LEU A 373 16.88 -8.29 -41.81
N HIS A 374 16.06 -8.71 -40.84
CA HIS A 374 15.53 -7.80 -39.84
C HIS A 374 16.62 -7.14 -38.99
N ARG A 375 17.66 -7.89 -38.61
CA ARG A 375 18.82 -7.34 -37.90
C ARG A 375 19.57 -6.33 -38.75
N GLU A 376 19.82 -6.66 -40.02
CA GLU A 376 20.49 -5.77 -40.97
C GLU A 376 19.71 -4.46 -41.17
N GLU A 377 18.38 -4.53 -41.32
CA GLU A 377 17.53 -3.35 -41.45
C GLU A 377 17.66 -2.39 -40.26
N VAL A 378 17.53 -2.92 -39.05
CA VAL A 378 17.60 -2.11 -37.81
C VAL A 378 19.02 -1.57 -37.61
N GLN A 379 20.04 -2.39 -37.83
CA GLN A 379 21.45 -1.99 -37.74
C GLN A 379 21.76 -0.85 -38.71
N LYS A 380 21.35 -0.99 -39.98
CA LYS A 380 21.54 0.04 -41.01
C LYS A 380 20.80 1.32 -40.65
N PHE A 381 19.59 1.23 -40.11
CA PHE A 381 18.80 2.38 -39.71
C PHE A 381 19.46 3.15 -38.55
N TRP A 382 19.97 2.46 -37.52
CA TRP A 382 20.62 3.10 -36.38
C TRP A 382 22.06 3.55 -36.64
N GLY A 383 22.77 2.92 -37.58
CA GLY A 383 24.16 3.24 -37.91
C GLY A 383 25.16 2.85 -36.82
N GLY A 384 24.83 1.84 -36.02
CA GLY A 384 25.63 1.38 -34.88
C GLY A 384 26.46 0.12 -35.16
N THR A 385 26.70 -0.68 -34.11
CA THR A 385 27.43 -1.96 -34.15
C THR A 385 26.56 -3.11 -34.67
N THR A 386 27.17 -4.27 -34.90
CA THR A 386 26.45 -5.49 -35.29
C THR A 386 25.46 -5.94 -34.22
N ILE A 387 24.21 -6.15 -34.60
CA ILE A 387 23.18 -6.69 -33.71
C ILE A 387 23.33 -8.22 -33.61
N GLN A 388 23.49 -8.71 -32.38
CA GLN A 388 23.71 -10.13 -32.12
C GLN A 388 22.47 -10.98 -32.46
N PRO A 389 22.64 -12.17 -33.06
CA PRO A 389 21.53 -13.08 -33.35
C PRO A 389 20.98 -13.77 -32.09
N LYS A 390 21.82 -13.92 -31.06
CA LYS A 390 21.48 -14.63 -29.82
C LYS A 390 20.66 -13.71 -28.90
N PRO A 391 19.53 -14.16 -28.35
CA PRO A 391 18.83 -13.42 -27.28
C PRO A 391 19.77 -13.12 -26.10
N GLY A 392 19.57 -11.95 -25.48
CA GLY A 392 20.27 -11.62 -24.25
C GLY A 392 19.68 -12.33 -23.04
N LEU A 393 20.32 -12.13 -21.88
CA LEU A 393 19.83 -12.62 -20.61
C LEU A 393 18.44 -12.05 -20.30
N THR A 394 17.52 -12.90 -19.88
CA THR A 394 16.20 -12.49 -19.39
C THR A 394 16.27 -11.95 -17.96
N ALA A 395 15.18 -11.34 -17.48
CA ALA A 395 15.12 -10.71 -16.17
C ALA A 395 15.60 -11.61 -15.01
N THR A 396 15.27 -12.90 -14.99
CA THR A 396 15.76 -13.83 -13.95
C THR A 396 17.22 -14.22 -14.19
N GLU A 397 17.58 -14.55 -15.43
CA GLU A 397 18.94 -14.93 -15.83
C GLU A 397 19.97 -13.80 -15.60
N MET A 398 19.56 -12.53 -15.66
CA MET A 398 20.41 -11.39 -15.32
C MET A 398 20.89 -11.47 -13.86
N PHE A 399 20.02 -11.81 -12.91
CA PHE A 399 20.38 -11.89 -11.50
C PHE A 399 21.15 -13.18 -11.18
N GLU A 400 20.86 -14.28 -11.88
CA GLU A 400 21.72 -15.47 -11.85
C GLU A 400 23.14 -15.15 -12.34
N ALA A 401 23.27 -14.44 -13.47
CA ALA A 401 24.54 -14.05 -14.05
C ALA A 401 25.30 -13.01 -13.20
N LEU A 402 24.60 -12.16 -12.46
CA LEU A 402 25.24 -11.28 -11.46
C LEU A 402 25.79 -12.09 -10.28
N ASN A 403 25.04 -13.10 -9.84
CA ASN A 403 25.40 -13.94 -8.71
C ASN A 403 26.61 -14.86 -9.01
N ASP A 404 26.69 -15.44 -10.21
CA ASP A 404 27.84 -16.25 -10.66
C ASP A 404 28.99 -15.42 -11.26
N GLY A 405 28.72 -14.14 -11.54
CA GLY A 405 29.71 -13.17 -12.00
C GLY A 405 29.90 -13.13 -13.52
N ARG A 406 29.10 -13.82 -14.35
CA ARG A 406 29.09 -13.60 -15.81
C ARG A 406 28.71 -12.16 -16.16
N LEU A 407 27.73 -11.59 -15.45
CA LEU A 407 27.34 -10.19 -15.55
C LEU A 407 28.10 -9.36 -14.51
N LYS A 408 28.69 -8.24 -14.92
CA LYS A 408 29.53 -7.38 -14.07
C LYS A 408 28.76 -6.15 -13.58
N ALA A 409 28.04 -5.49 -14.48
CA ALA A 409 27.25 -4.31 -14.17
C ALA A 409 25.79 -4.48 -14.58
N ILE A 410 24.90 -3.93 -13.75
CA ILE A 410 23.47 -3.82 -14.05
C ILE A 410 22.99 -2.40 -13.81
N TRP A 411 22.17 -1.90 -14.73
CA TRP A 411 21.42 -0.67 -14.56
C TRP A 411 19.93 -0.99 -14.40
N ILE A 412 19.42 -0.77 -13.20
CA ILE A 412 18.01 -0.99 -12.84
C ILE A 412 17.28 0.34 -12.94
N MET A 413 16.19 0.39 -13.73
CA MET A 413 15.41 1.61 -13.90
C MET A 413 13.90 1.37 -13.83
N CYS A 414 13.18 2.26 -13.14
CA CYS A 414 11.70 2.23 -13.02
C CYS A 414 11.12 0.91 -12.46
N THR A 415 11.89 0.12 -11.68
CA THR A 415 11.46 -1.17 -11.13
C THR A 415 12.18 -1.52 -9.83
N ASN A 416 11.55 -2.35 -9.00
CA ASN A 416 12.10 -2.84 -7.72
C ASN A 416 12.20 -4.38 -7.72
N PRO A 417 13.29 -4.97 -8.26
CA PRO A 417 13.52 -6.42 -8.30
C PRO A 417 13.51 -7.08 -6.91
N LEU A 418 13.89 -6.37 -5.85
CA LEU A 418 13.94 -6.92 -4.48
C LEU A 418 12.57 -7.09 -3.82
N THR A 419 11.50 -6.78 -4.55
CA THR A 419 10.14 -7.18 -4.20
C THR A 419 9.48 -7.94 -5.33
N SER A 420 9.79 -7.67 -6.61
CA SER A 420 9.04 -8.21 -7.75
C SER A 420 9.59 -9.48 -8.41
N LEU A 421 10.87 -9.82 -8.25
CA LEU A 421 11.44 -11.05 -8.84
C LEU A 421 11.07 -12.29 -8.01
N PRO A 422 10.97 -13.48 -8.63
CA PRO A 422 10.85 -14.74 -7.89
C PRO A 422 12.15 -15.08 -7.18
N ASN A 423 12.12 -16.00 -6.20
CA ASN A 423 13.29 -16.42 -5.42
C ASN A 423 14.16 -15.22 -5.01
N VAL A 424 13.51 -14.21 -4.46
CA VAL A 424 14.05 -12.84 -4.40
C VAL A 424 15.32 -12.71 -3.55
N ARG A 425 15.57 -13.65 -2.64
CA ARG A 425 16.83 -13.73 -1.88
C ARG A 425 18.03 -14.00 -2.80
N LEU A 426 17.86 -14.78 -3.88
CA LEU A 426 18.89 -14.93 -4.91
C LEU A 426 19.21 -13.58 -5.57
N ALA A 427 18.18 -12.80 -5.93
CA ALA A 427 18.36 -11.48 -6.53
C ALA A 427 19.06 -10.51 -5.57
N GLU A 428 18.76 -10.60 -4.27
CA GLU A 428 19.44 -9.82 -3.24
C GLU A 428 20.92 -10.19 -3.08
N GLU A 429 21.23 -11.48 -3.02
CA GLU A 429 22.62 -11.98 -3.00
C GLU A 429 23.38 -11.60 -4.29
N ALA A 430 22.70 -11.61 -5.44
CA ALA A 430 23.26 -11.17 -6.70
C ALA A 430 23.68 -9.68 -6.66
N LEU A 431 22.85 -8.80 -6.10
CA LEU A 431 23.19 -7.38 -5.95
C LEU A 431 24.33 -7.13 -4.94
N LYS A 432 24.42 -7.94 -3.88
CA LYS A 432 25.59 -7.92 -2.97
C LYS A 432 26.88 -8.26 -3.72
N LYS A 433 26.86 -9.25 -4.61
CA LYS A 433 28.03 -9.73 -5.38
C LYS A 433 28.35 -8.91 -6.64
N ALA A 434 27.36 -8.23 -7.22
CA ALA A 434 27.49 -7.41 -8.43
C ALA A 434 28.70 -6.48 -8.34
N LYS A 435 29.46 -6.31 -9.43
CA LYS A 435 30.64 -5.43 -9.42
C LYS A 435 30.27 -3.96 -9.51
N PHE A 436 29.14 -3.66 -10.15
CA PHE A 436 28.63 -2.30 -10.25
C PHE A 436 27.10 -2.29 -10.43
N VAL A 437 26.39 -1.50 -9.63
CA VAL A 437 24.93 -1.38 -9.69
C VAL A 437 24.54 0.09 -9.85
N VAL A 438 23.80 0.40 -10.92
CA VAL A 438 23.18 1.71 -11.13
C VAL A 438 21.68 1.57 -10.87
N VAL A 439 21.11 2.47 -10.06
CA VAL A 439 19.67 2.52 -9.81
C VAL A 439 19.12 3.89 -10.20
N GLN A 440 18.22 3.89 -11.17
CA GLN A 440 17.50 5.09 -11.63
C GLN A 440 16.05 5.03 -11.15
N GLU A 441 15.69 5.92 -10.23
CA GLU A 441 14.46 5.81 -9.45
C GLU A 441 13.92 7.19 -9.03
N ILE A 442 12.61 7.25 -8.77
CA ILE A 442 11.92 8.46 -8.35
C ILE A 442 11.87 8.60 -6.81
N SER A 443 11.86 7.49 -6.08
CA SER A 443 11.65 7.43 -4.63
C SER A 443 12.88 6.90 -3.91
N ASN A 444 13.13 7.34 -2.68
CA ASN A 444 14.16 6.82 -1.78
C ASN A 444 13.74 5.54 -1.00
N LYS A 445 12.55 5.00 -1.29
CA LYS A 445 11.97 3.84 -0.59
C LYS A 445 12.38 2.46 -1.12
N PRO A 446 12.57 2.23 -2.43
CA PRO A 446 12.89 0.90 -2.94
C PRO A 446 14.16 0.31 -2.34
N GLU A 447 14.10 -0.98 -1.96
CA GLU A 447 15.19 -1.69 -1.28
C GLU A 447 16.46 -1.82 -2.14
N THR A 448 16.32 -1.76 -3.47
CA THR A 448 17.45 -1.82 -4.41
C THR A 448 18.47 -0.71 -4.20
N LEU A 449 18.05 0.45 -3.69
CA LEU A 449 18.92 1.61 -3.50
C LEU A 449 20.08 1.33 -2.53
N ALA A 450 19.87 0.45 -1.54
CA ALA A 450 20.90 0.08 -0.57
C ALA A 450 22.13 -0.57 -1.24
N TYR A 451 21.92 -1.20 -2.40
CA TYR A 451 22.94 -1.92 -3.16
C TYR A 451 23.54 -1.10 -4.32
N ALA A 452 23.02 0.10 -4.56
CA ALA A 452 23.48 0.95 -5.65
C ALA A 452 24.89 1.50 -5.38
N ASP A 453 25.73 1.47 -6.41
CA ASP A 453 26.99 2.23 -6.48
C ASP A 453 26.73 3.66 -6.98
N VAL A 454 25.72 3.83 -7.84
CA VAL A 454 25.24 5.11 -8.37
C VAL A 454 23.70 5.15 -8.33
N ILE A 455 23.15 6.23 -7.79
CA ILE A 455 21.70 6.54 -7.79
C ILE A 455 21.47 7.75 -8.69
N LEU A 456 20.53 7.62 -9.64
CA LEU A 456 20.17 8.67 -10.59
C LEU A 456 18.71 9.09 -10.37
N PRO A 457 18.43 10.34 -9.95
CA PRO A 457 17.08 10.81 -9.68
C PRO A 457 16.30 11.02 -10.98
N ALA A 458 15.16 10.34 -11.12
CA ALA A 458 14.31 10.42 -12.32
C ALA A 458 13.08 11.33 -12.12
N ALA A 459 12.59 11.89 -13.22
CA ALA A 459 11.32 12.62 -13.29
C ALA A 459 10.11 11.65 -13.22
N ALA A 460 9.11 12.02 -12.41
CA ALA A 460 7.88 11.27 -12.23
C ALA A 460 6.83 11.59 -13.31
N TRP A 461 5.67 10.93 -13.23
CA TRP A 461 4.51 11.27 -14.06
C TRP A 461 4.10 12.74 -13.86
N ALA A 462 3.62 13.43 -14.90
CA ALA A 462 3.38 14.89 -14.94
C ALA A 462 4.64 15.79 -14.90
N GLU A 463 5.83 15.27 -14.59
CA GLU A 463 7.11 16.00 -14.63
C GLU A 463 7.86 15.82 -15.96
N LYS A 464 7.42 14.88 -16.80
CA LYS A 464 7.98 14.55 -18.12
C LYS A 464 6.87 14.32 -19.15
N GLU A 465 7.23 14.39 -20.42
CA GLU A 465 6.34 14.14 -21.56
C GLU A 465 6.77 12.91 -22.37
N GLY A 466 5.81 12.29 -23.05
CA GLY A 466 6.06 11.16 -23.95
C GLY A 466 4.80 10.41 -24.32
N THR A 467 4.94 9.14 -24.69
CA THR A 467 3.81 8.29 -25.11
C THR A 467 3.74 6.98 -24.33
N MET A 468 2.51 6.46 -24.20
CA MET A 468 2.24 5.12 -23.70
C MET A 468 1.20 4.41 -24.58
N THR A 469 1.34 3.09 -24.74
CA THR A 469 0.41 2.21 -25.46
C THR A 469 -0.26 1.23 -24.48
N ASN A 470 -1.60 1.23 -24.46
CA ASN A 470 -2.43 0.39 -23.58
C ASN A 470 -2.72 -1.01 -24.17
N SER A 471 -3.50 -1.86 -23.49
CA SER A 471 -3.78 -3.25 -23.95
C SER A 471 -4.51 -3.34 -25.29
N GLU A 472 -5.24 -2.32 -25.73
CA GLU A 472 -5.96 -2.31 -27.02
C GLU A 472 -5.19 -1.58 -28.12
N ARG A 473 -3.86 -1.47 -27.98
CA ARG A 473 -2.96 -0.82 -28.96
C ARG A 473 -3.16 0.69 -29.10
N ARG A 474 -3.83 1.31 -28.12
CA ARG A 474 -4.09 2.76 -28.14
C ARG A 474 -2.89 3.51 -27.58
N ILE A 475 -2.24 4.27 -28.46
CA ILE A 475 -1.16 5.19 -28.15
C ILE A 475 -1.78 6.48 -27.62
N SER A 476 -1.36 6.90 -26.44
CA SER A 476 -1.79 8.13 -25.78
C SER A 476 -0.59 9.03 -25.48
N TYR A 477 -0.78 10.34 -25.61
CA TYR A 477 0.26 11.31 -25.28
C TYR A 477 0.13 11.82 -23.84
N LEU A 478 1.26 11.83 -23.13
CA LEU A 478 1.38 12.32 -21.76
C LEU A 478 2.02 13.70 -21.79
N ASN A 479 1.25 14.73 -21.39
CA ASN A 479 1.78 16.08 -21.23
C ASN A 479 2.62 16.22 -19.95
N LYS A 480 3.72 16.97 -20.05
CA LYS A 480 4.39 17.57 -18.90
C LYS A 480 3.57 18.76 -18.38
N LEU A 481 3.38 18.86 -17.07
CA LEU A 481 2.65 19.96 -16.41
C LEU A 481 3.52 20.73 -15.41
N ILE A 482 4.40 20.05 -14.70
CA ILE A 482 5.28 20.62 -13.67
C ILE A 482 6.73 20.24 -13.95
N ASP A 483 7.66 20.95 -13.32
CA ASP A 483 9.08 20.59 -13.38
C ASP A 483 9.42 19.55 -12.31
N PRO A 484 10.34 18.62 -12.62
CA PRO A 484 10.85 17.68 -11.62
C PRO A 484 11.56 18.42 -10.47
N PRO A 485 11.47 17.92 -9.22
CA PRO A 485 12.10 18.57 -8.08
C PRO A 485 13.63 18.37 -8.06
N GLY A 486 14.35 19.35 -7.52
CA GLY A 486 15.81 19.30 -7.44
C GLY A 486 16.46 19.30 -8.82
N GLU A 487 17.37 18.36 -9.05
CA GLU A 487 18.05 18.13 -10.33
C GLU A 487 17.57 16.84 -11.02
N ALA A 488 16.41 16.29 -10.64
CA ALA A 488 15.88 15.09 -11.27
C ALA A 488 15.61 15.32 -12.77
N LEU A 489 15.92 14.32 -13.61
CA LEU A 489 15.81 14.42 -15.08
C LEU A 489 14.86 13.36 -15.66
N PRO A 490 14.22 13.61 -16.82
CA PRO A 490 13.50 12.58 -17.56
C PRO A 490 14.42 11.41 -17.92
N ASP A 491 13.91 10.18 -17.84
CA ASP A 491 14.72 8.97 -18.03
C ASP A 491 15.42 8.94 -19.40
N ALA A 492 14.74 9.37 -20.46
CA ALA A 492 15.31 9.42 -21.81
C ALA A 492 16.52 10.35 -21.91
N GLU A 493 16.51 11.46 -21.17
CA GLU A 493 17.61 12.41 -21.13
C GLU A 493 18.82 11.80 -20.41
N ILE A 494 18.61 11.12 -19.29
CA ILE A 494 19.66 10.41 -18.54
C ILE A 494 20.36 9.38 -19.45
N ILE A 495 19.58 8.57 -20.17
CA ILE A 495 20.10 7.54 -21.08
C ILE A 495 20.89 8.17 -22.23
N CYS A 496 20.38 9.25 -22.83
CA CYS A 496 21.06 9.95 -23.92
C CYS A 496 22.37 10.59 -23.47
N ARG A 497 22.38 11.25 -22.30
CA ARG A 497 23.61 11.81 -21.71
C ARG A 497 24.65 10.72 -21.44
N PHE A 498 24.23 9.59 -20.87
CA PHE A 498 25.11 8.42 -20.68
C PHE A 498 25.68 7.89 -22.01
N ALA A 499 24.84 7.69 -23.03
CA ALA A 499 25.27 7.23 -24.35
C ALA A 499 26.32 8.16 -24.99
N ARG A 500 26.17 9.47 -24.80
CA ARG A 500 27.16 10.47 -25.25
C ARG A 500 28.49 10.36 -24.49
N LYS A 501 28.46 10.17 -23.16
CA LYS A 501 29.67 9.90 -22.36
C LYS A 501 30.34 8.57 -22.75
N MET A 502 29.56 7.58 -23.20
CA MET A 502 30.06 6.35 -23.80
C MET A 502 30.77 6.58 -25.15
N GLY A 503 30.58 7.74 -25.79
CA GLY A 503 31.17 8.09 -27.08
C GLY A 503 30.32 7.70 -28.28
N TYR A 504 29.06 7.34 -28.08
CA TYR A 504 28.14 6.93 -29.15
C TYR A 504 27.43 8.14 -29.77
N LYS A 505 27.22 8.09 -31.09
CA LYS A 505 26.51 9.11 -31.89
C LYS A 505 25.02 8.79 -32.01
N GLY A 506 24.19 9.77 -32.37
CA GLY A 506 22.75 9.56 -32.59
C GLY A 506 21.92 9.52 -31.30
N PHE A 507 22.43 10.15 -30.24
CA PHE A 507 21.77 10.34 -28.95
C PHE A 507 21.69 11.83 -28.56
N ASP A 508 21.99 12.72 -29.50
CA ASP A 508 21.90 14.17 -29.44
C ASP A 508 20.49 14.67 -29.81
N PHE A 509 19.46 13.99 -29.31
CA PHE A 509 18.07 14.38 -29.52
C PHE A 509 17.75 15.69 -28.79
N GLU A 510 17.09 16.62 -29.48
CA GLU A 510 16.71 17.91 -28.90
C GLU A 510 15.62 17.78 -27.83
N ASN A 511 14.68 16.83 -28.01
CA ASN A 511 13.52 16.63 -27.14
C ASN A 511 12.88 15.24 -27.38
N PRO A 512 11.92 14.80 -26.53
CA PRO A 512 11.23 13.53 -26.71
C PRO A 512 10.50 13.35 -28.05
N ALA A 513 10.01 14.45 -28.66
CA ALA A 513 9.33 14.37 -29.96
C ALA A 513 10.29 13.92 -31.08
N ALA A 514 11.57 14.30 -31.01
CA ALA A 514 12.59 13.85 -31.95
C ALA A 514 12.88 12.35 -31.81
N ILE A 515 12.92 11.83 -30.58
CA ILE A 515 13.05 10.39 -30.30
C ILE A 515 11.86 9.63 -30.88
N TYR A 516 10.64 10.10 -30.59
CA TYR A 516 9.42 9.48 -31.10
C TYR A 516 9.36 9.51 -32.63
N ALA A 517 9.79 10.61 -33.27
CA ALA A 517 9.85 10.69 -34.72
C ALA A 517 10.83 9.67 -35.34
N GLU A 518 11.95 9.37 -34.68
CA GLU A 518 12.86 8.31 -35.11
C GLU A 518 12.22 6.92 -34.97
N HIS A 519 11.52 6.65 -33.87
CA HIS A 519 10.74 5.43 -33.69
C HIS A 519 9.66 5.28 -34.78
N VAL A 520 8.88 6.33 -35.04
CA VAL A 520 7.84 6.36 -36.09
C VAL A 520 8.42 5.98 -37.44
N LYS A 521 9.57 6.55 -37.83
CA LYS A 521 10.25 6.21 -39.10
C LYS A 521 10.61 4.73 -39.19
N LEU A 522 11.04 4.12 -38.09
CA LEU A 522 11.44 2.71 -38.03
C LEU A 522 10.25 1.74 -38.20
N THR A 523 9.03 2.19 -37.90
CA THR A 523 7.79 1.39 -38.06
C THR A 523 7.27 1.33 -39.49
N ALA A 524 7.76 2.19 -40.40
CA ALA A 524 7.25 2.24 -41.76
C ALA A 524 7.38 0.88 -42.46
N LYS A 525 6.33 0.47 -43.18
CA LYS A 525 6.24 -0.83 -43.89
C LYS A 525 6.18 -2.08 -43.00
N THR A 526 5.99 -1.93 -41.70
CA THR A 526 5.69 -3.04 -40.79
C THR A 526 4.18 -3.15 -40.57
N ASN A 527 3.72 -4.20 -39.89
CA ASN A 527 2.30 -4.31 -39.56
C ASN A 527 1.84 -3.26 -38.56
N ILE A 528 2.71 -2.81 -37.64
CA ILE A 528 2.37 -1.77 -36.66
C ILE A 528 2.36 -0.34 -37.23
N ASP A 529 2.77 -0.13 -38.49
CA ASP A 529 3.07 1.15 -39.13
C ASP A 529 2.27 2.35 -38.58
N ILE A 530 2.99 3.23 -37.89
CA ILE A 530 2.50 4.48 -37.31
C ILE A 530 3.07 5.71 -38.04
N SER A 531 3.47 5.57 -39.32
CA SER A 531 4.07 6.64 -40.12
C SER A 531 3.21 7.91 -40.26
N GLY A 532 1.91 7.82 -39.96
CA GLY A 532 1.02 8.98 -39.91
C GLY A 532 1.08 9.77 -38.59
N LEU A 533 1.76 9.25 -37.56
CA LEU A 533 1.80 9.87 -36.24
C LEU A 533 2.96 10.84 -36.06
N SER A 534 2.69 11.84 -35.22
CA SER A 534 3.65 12.76 -34.64
C SER A 534 3.09 13.25 -33.31
N TYR A 535 3.90 13.90 -32.49
CA TYR A 535 3.40 14.56 -31.27
C TYR A 535 2.31 15.59 -31.58
N ALA A 536 2.40 16.31 -32.71
CA ALA A 536 1.36 17.27 -33.09
C ALA A 536 0.02 16.58 -33.30
N VAL A 537 0.02 15.46 -34.03
CA VAL A 537 -1.19 14.63 -34.25
C VAL A 537 -1.72 14.08 -32.94
N LEU A 538 -0.85 13.55 -32.06
CA LEU A 538 -1.29 13.00 -30.78
C LEU A 538 -1.79 14.07 -29.81
N LYS A 539 -1.24 15.29 -29.83
CA LYS A 539 -1.76 16.43 -29.05
C LYS A 539 -3.14 16.86 -29.52
N GLU A 540 -3.40 16.80 -30.83
CA GLU A 540 -4.70 17.14 -31.41
C GLU A 540 -5.74 16.03 -31.19
N GLN A 541 -5.40 14.79 -31.55
CA GLN A 541 -6.29 13.63 -31.49
C GLN A 541 -6.40 13.01 -30.09
N LYS A 542 -5.52 13.42 -29.16
CA LYS A 542 -5.30 12.87 -27.81
C LYS A 542 -4.77 11.43 -27.80
N THR A 543 -5.44 10.52 -28.52
CA THR A 543 -5.12 9.10 -28.59
C THR A 543 -5.47 8.50 -29.95
N VAL A 544 -4.78 7.42 -30.34
CA VAL A 544 -4.98 6.71 -31.60
C VAL A 544 -4.67 5.22 -31.44
N GLN A 545 -5.31 4.34 -32.20
CA GLN A 545 -4.94 2.92 -32.25
C GLN A 545 -4.08 2.65 -33.47
N TRP A 546 -2.96 1.96 -33.26
CA TRP A 546 -2.17 1.47 -34.38
C TRP A 546 -2.81 0.21 -34.99
N PRO A 547 -2.63 -0.04 -36.30
CA PRO A 547 -1.83 0.74 -37.26
C PRO A 547 -2.41 2.11 -37.61
N TYR A 548 -1.55 3.10 -37.89
CA TYR A 548 -1.92 4.46 -38.27
C TYR A 548 -1.01 4.97 -39.41
N LYS A 549 -1.38 4.60 -40.65
CA LYS A 549 -0.58 4.87 -41.86
C LYS A 549 -0.84 6.26 -42.41
N LYS A 550 0.19 6.91 -42.98
CA LYS A 550 0.10 8.27 -43.58
C LYS A 550 -0.98 8.39 -44.68
N LYS A 551 -1.26 7.32 -45.44
CA LYS A 551 -2.25 7.32 -46.53
C LYS A 551 -3.71 7.22 -46.07
N ASN A 552 -3.99 7.03 -44.78
CA ASN A 552 -5.37 6.95 -44.27
C ASN A 552 -5.50 7.35 -42.78
N PRO A 553 -5.18 8.61 -42.42
CA PRO A 553 -5.01 9.01 -41.01
C PRO A 553 -6.32 9.26 -40.25
N ALA A 554 -7.51 9.11 -40.83
CA ALA A 554 -8.70 9.73 -40.24
C ALA A 554 -9.14 9.18 -38.86
N LYS A 555 -8.93 7.89 -38.54
CA LYS A 555 -9.47 7.28 -37.28
C LYS A 555 -8.64 6.16 -36.60
N GLY A 556 -7.45 5.82 -37.12
CA GLY A 556 -6.69 4.64 -36.65
C GLY A 556 -7.36 3.31 -36.98
N THR A 557 -6.87 2.21 -36.39
CA THR A 557 -7.36 0.85 -36.68
C THR A 557 -7.93 0.17 -35.42
N PRO A 558 -9.27 0.20 -35.21
CA PRO A 558 -9.88 -0.37 -34.01
C PRO A 558 -9.70 -1.89 -33.89
N ARG A 559 -9.90 -2.64 -34.97
CA ARG A 559 -9.82 -4.11 -35.00
C ARG A 559 -8.84 -4.57 -36.06
N LEU A 560 -8.07 -5.60 -35.74
CA LEU A 560 -7.18 -6.27 -36.69
C LEU A 560 -7.88 -7.50 -37.28
N PHE A 561 -7.36 -7.98 -38.40
CA PHE A 561 -7.79 -9.23 -39.04
C PHE A 561 -9.26 -9.26 -39.48
N THR A 562 -9.88 -8.10 -39.73
CA THR A 562 -11.26 -8.01 -40.27
C THR A 562 -11.37 -8.56 -41.70
N ASP A 563 -10.23 -8.77 -42.36
CA ASP A 563 -10.07 -9.36 -43.69
C ASP A 563 -9.69 -10.85 -43.65
N ASN A 564 -9.58 -11.44 -42.47
CA ASN A 564 -9.10 -12.81 -42.24
C ASN A 564 -7.68 -13.09 -42.79
N ILE A 565 -6.82 -12.06 -42.89
CA ILE A 565 -5.42 -12.20 -43.29
C ILE A 565 -4.53 -12.02 -42.06
N PHE A 566 -3.94 -13.10 -41.58
CA PHE A 566 -3.08 -13.10 -40.39
C PHE A 566 -1.62 -12.83 -40.76
N TYR A 567 -0.80 -12.42 -39.78
CA TYR A 567 0.61 -12.06 -40.01
C TYR A 567 1.56 -13.27 -39.95
N THR A 568 1.00 -14.48 -39.99
CA THR A 568 1.78 -15.73 -40.08
C THR A 568 2.38 -15.88 -41.48
N PRO A 569 3.42 -16.71 -41.66
CA PRO A 569 3.98 -16.97 -42.98
C PRO A 569 2.97 -17.53 -44.00
N SER A 570 1.97 -18.30 -43.55
CA SER A 570 0.91 -18.86 -44.39
C SER A 570 -0.29 -17.92 -44.57
N THR A 571 -0.29 -16.75 -43.91
CA THR A 571 -1.41 -15.80 -43.81
C THR A 571 -2.68 -16.32 -43.14
N LYS A 572 -2.63 -17.54 -42.60
CA LYS A 572 -3.71 -18.19 -41.83
C LYS A 572 -3.41 -18.19 -40.34
N ALA A 573 -4.44 -18.14 -39.49
CA ALA A 573 -4.27 -18.29 -38.04
C ALA A 573 -3.84 -19.73 -37.71
N VAL A 574 -3.03 -19.91 -36.66
CA VAL A 574 -2.54 -21.23 -36.24
C VAL A 574 -3.31 -21.73 -35.03
N ILE A 575 -4.11 -22.78 -35.21
CA ILE A 575 -4.75 -23.53 -34.12
C ILE A 575 -3.71 -24.52 -33.59
N SER A 576 -3.25 -24.32 -32.35
CA SER A 576 -2.07 -25.01 -31.83
C SER A 576 -2.45 -26.29 -31.04
N PRO A 577 -1.95 -27.48 -31.41
CA PRO A 577 -2.19 -28.72 -30.65
C PRO A 577 -1.28 -28.79 -29.42
N VAL A 578 -1.61 -28.03 -28.38
CA VAL A 578 -0.75 -27.89 -27.20
C VAL A 578 -0.87 -29.07 -26.23
N ALA A 579 0.26 -29.60 -25.77
CA ALA A 579 0.26 -30.73 -24.82
C ALA A 579 -0.20 -30.31 -23.42
N ASP A 580 -0.94 -31.20 -22.76
CA ASP A 580 -1.52 -31.01 -21.41
C ASP A 580 -0.56 -31.52 -20.31
N THR A 581 0.73 -31.20 -20.40
CA THR A 581 1.74 -31.64 -19.43
C THR A 581 2.14 -30.49 -18.51
N LEU A 582 1.87 -30.64 -17.22
CA LEU A 582 2.27 -29.67 -16.20
C LEU A 582 3.74 -29.86 -15.79
N THR A 583 4.52 -28.77 -15.81
CA THR A 583 5.93 -28.76 -15.37
C THR A 583 6.16 -27.96 -14.08
N SER A 584 5.09 -27.42 -13.50
CA SER A 584 5.10 -26.72 -12.22
C SER A 584 5.52 -27.63 -11.07
N GLU A 585 5.91 -27.01 -9.96
CA GLU A 585 6.33 -27.72 -8.74
C GLU A 585 5.13 -28.33 -8.02
N ALA A 586 4.85 -29.60 -8.31
CA ALA A 586 3.78 -30.36 -7.67
C ALA A 586 3.93 -30.38 -6.13
N PRO A 587 2.80 -30.32 -5.39
CA PRO A 587 2.78 -30.60 -3.96
C PRO A 587 3.25 -32.01 -3.65
N ASP A 588 3.83 -32.19 -2.46
CA ASP A 588 4.21 -33.48 -1.87
C ASP A 588 3.92 -33.48 -0.37
N ASP A 589 4.30 -34.55 0.34
CA ASP A 589 4.03 -34.71 1.77
C ASP A 589 4.71 -33.60 2.61
N ASP A 590 5.85 -33.08 2.17
CA ASP A 590 6.57 -32.00 2.85
C ASP A 590 5.93 -30.62 2.56
N TYR A 591 5.39 -30.42 1.35
CA TYR A 591 4.81 -29.16 0.89
C TYR A 591 3.42 -29.38 0.25
N PRO A 592 2.39 -29.67 1.05
CA PRO A 592 1.11 -30.19 0.53
C PRO A 592 0.18 -29.13 -0.09
N PHE A 593 0.46 -27.83 0.08
CA PHE A 593 -0.41 -26.76 -0.41
C PHE A 593 0.15 -26.11 -1.67
N ILE A 594 -0.74 -25.61 -2.54
CA ILE A 594 -0.38 -24.75 -3.67
C ILE A 594 -0.55 -23.29 -3.25
N LEU A 595 0.54 -22.53 -3.22
CA LEU A 595 0.52 -21.09 -3.08
C LEU A 595 0.33 -20.42 -4.44
N THR A 596 -0.68 -19.55 -4.51
CA THR A 596 -0.85 -18.55 -5.57
C THR A 596 -0.62 -17.14 -5.03
N THR A 597 -0.08 -16.26 -5.87
CA THR A 597 0.17 -14.86 -5.51
C THR A 597 -0.66 -13.90 -6.35
N GLY A 598 -1.02 -12.73 -5.82
CA GLY A 598 -1.75 -11.73 -6.61
C GLY A 598 -1.66 -10.31 -6.09
N ARG A 599 -2.77 -9.57 -6.20
CA ARG A 599 -2.85 -8.13 -5.96
C ARG A 599 -4.06 -7.79 -5.09
N ILE A 600 -3.98 -6.67 -4.37
CA ILE A 600 -5.10 -6.05 -3.67
C ILE A 600 -5.55 -4.79 -4.43
N ARG A 601 -6.81 -4.40 -4.23
CA ARG A 601 -7.50 -3.32 -4.95
C ARG A 601 -6.73 -2.00 -5.01
N ASP A 602 -6.27 -1.49 -3.86
CA ASP A 602 -5.83 -0.10 -3.70
C ASP A 602 -4.32 0.09 -3.90
N GLN A 603 -3.56 -0.99 -4.01
CA GLN A 603 -2.10 -0.93 -4.09
C GLN A 603 -1.60 -1.28 -5.49
N TRP A 604 -0.58 -0.56 -5.93
CA TRP A 604 0.06 -0.77 -7.22
C TRP A 604 1.45 -1.36 -7.04
N HIS A 605 1.68 -2.52 -7.65
CA HIS A 605 2.97 -3.18 -7.74
C HIS A 605 3.67 -3.26 -6.37
N THR A 606 4.85 -2.67 -6.20
CA THR A 606 5.69 -2.73 -4.99
C THR A 606 5.49 -1.51 -4.07
N MET A 607 4.35 -0.82 -4.18
CA MET A 607 3.95 0.32 -3.35
C MET A 607 4.87 1.55 -3.36
N SER A 608 5.88 1.66 -4.25
CA SER A 608 6.77 2.84 -4.32
C SER A 608 6.04 4.14 -4.70
N LYS A 609 4.88 4.03 -5.36
CA LYS A 609 3.98 5.15 -5.68
C LYS A 609 2.75 5.18 -4.79
N THR A 610 2.05 4.05 -4.66
CA THR A 610 0.75 3.98 -3.97
C THR A 610 0.88 3.91 -2.45
N GLY A 611 1.98 3.37 -1.92
CA GLY A 611 2.20 3.21 -0.49
C GLY A 611 2.41 4.52 0.28
N LYS A 612 2.72 5.63 -0.41
CA LYS A 612 2.79 6.97 0.23
C LYS A 612 1.44 7.68 0.30
N VAL A 613 0.44 7.21 -0.46
CA VAL A 613 -0.90 7.82 -0.48
C VAL A 613 -1.73 7.20 0.63
N ASN A 614 -1.99 7.93 1.71
CA ASN A 614 -2.55 7.35 2.93
C ASN A 614 -3.97 6.79 2.73
N LYS A 615 -4.80 7.44 1.89
CA LYS A 615 -6.10 6.88 1.47
C LYS A 615 -6.04 5.46 0.90
N LEU A 616 -4.97 5.11 0.18
CA LEU A 616 -4.81 3.79 -0.45
C LEU A 616 -4.34 2.72 0.56
N ASN A 617 -3.82 3.12 1.72
CA ASN A 617 -3.32 2.23 2.77
C ASN A 617 -4.41 1.80 3.77
N GLN A 618 -5.64 2.30 3.64
CA GLN A 618 -6.68 2.08 4.65
C GLN A 618 -7.36 0.71 4.56
N HIS A 619 -7.42 0.08 3.38
CA HIS A 619 -8.13 -1.18 3.19
C HIS A 619 -7.37 -2.39 3.77
N TYR A 620 -6.09 -2.54 3.41
CA TYR A 620 -5.21 -3.56 3.98
C TYR A 620 -3.88 -2.93 4.39
N LYS A 621 -3.56 -3.02 5.69
CA LYS A 621 -2.36 -2.40 6.28
C LYS A 621 -1.12 -3.30 6.24
N GLN A 622 -1.33 -4.62 6.15
CA GLN A 622 -0.29 -5.65 6.22
C GLN A 622 -0.58 -6.79 5.23
N ALA A 623 0.47 -7.56 4.90
CA ALA A 623 0.33 -8.80 4.15
C ALA A 623 -0.40 -9.86 4.99
N PHE A 624 -1.06 -10.81 4.31
CA PHE A 624 -1.85 -11.87 4.94
C PHE A 624 -1.78 -13.16 4.11
N LEU A 625 -2.04 -14.29 4.75
CA LEU A 625 -2.25 -15.59 4.12
C LEU A 625 -3.75 -15.89 4.08
N GLU A 626 -4.34 -15.92 2.89
CA GLU A 626 -5.72 -16.39 2.75
C GLU A 626 -5.73 -17.93 2.62
N ILE A 627 -6.50 -18.59 3.48
CA ILE A 627 -6.59 -20.06 3.62
C ILE A 627 -8.04 -20.51 3.79
N HIS A 628 -8.39 -21.68 3.27
CA HIS A 628 -9.72 -22.27 3.45
C HIS A 628 -9.93 -22.69 4.93
N PRO A 629 -11.12 -22.48 5.52
CA PRO A 629 -11.38 -22.86 6.92
C PRO A 629 -11.12 -24.33 7.24
N ASP A 630 -11.43 -25.25 6.33
CA ASP A 630 -11.19 -26.69 6.56
C ASP A 630 -9.69 -27.03 6.62
N ASP A 631 -8.89 -26.38 5.76
CA ASP A 631 -7.43 -26.55 5.78
C ASP A 631 -6.82 -25.91 7.04
N ALA A 632 -7.33 -24.74 7.45
CA ALA A 632 -6.93 -24.08 8.68
C ALA A 632 -7.26 -24.94 9.91
N ALA A 633 -8.44 -25.56 9.96
CA ALA A 633 -8.85 -26.47 11.02
C ALA A 633 -7.93 -27.70 11.11
N ALA A 634 -7.57 -28.29 9.98
CA ALA A 634 -6.62 -29.41 9.91
C ALA A 634 -5.21 -29.04 10.43
N LEU A 635 -4.84 -27.76 10.33
CA LEU A 635 -3.56 -27.22 10.80
C LEU A 635 -3.63 -26.57 12.20
N HIS A 636 -4.80 -26.58 12.85
CA HIS A 636 -5.07 -25.84 14.10
C HIS A 636 -4.73 -24.34 14.01
N LEU A 637 -5.08 -23.72 12.88
CA LEU A 637 -4.95 -22.28 12.62
C LEU A 637 -6.29 -21.57 12.77
N ASN A 638 -6.30 -20.43 13.47
CA ASN A 638 -7.46 -19.54 13.60
C ASN A 638 -7.25 -18.23 12.82
N GLU A 639 -8.32 -17.45 12.66
CA GLU A 639 -8.24 -16.08 12.13
C GLU A 639 -7.23 -15.24 12.93
N GLY A 640 -6.32 -14.56 12.24
CA GLY A 640 -5.32 -13.69 12.85
C GLY A 640 -4.10 -14.42 13.44
N ASP A 641 -4.08 -15.76 13.50
CA ASP A 641 -2.90 -16.49 13.94
C ASP A 641 -1.71 -16.16 13.04
N ILE A 642 -0.53 -15.97 13.64
CA ILE A 642 0.70 -15.79 12.87
C ILE A 642 1.07 -17.13 12.26
N THR A 643 1.20 -17.18 10.94
CA THR A 643 1.52 -18.39 10.18
C THR A 643 2.86 -18.23 9.48
N VAL A 644 3.69 -19.27 9.57
CA VAL A 644 4.90 -19.44 8.78
C VAL A 644 4.55 -20.23 7.52
N ILE A 645 4.85 -19.66 6.36
CA ILE A 645 4.72 -20.28 5.05
C ILE A 645 6.13 -20.63 4.59
N THR A 646 6.41 -21.91 4.42
CA THR A 646 7.72 -22.41 4.02
C THR A 646 7.63 -23.05 2.64
N SER A 647 8.62 -22.80 1.80
CA SER A 647 8.82 -23.51 0.54
C SER A 647 10.25 -24.02 0.45
N ARG A 648 10.60 -24.71 -0.64
CA ARG A 648 11.99 -25.17 -0.88
C ARG A 648 13.00 -24.02 -1.00
N ARG A 649 12.56 -22.77 -1.11
CA ARG A 649 13.42 -21.57 -1.30
C ARG A 649 13.54 -20.68 -0.07
N GLY A 650 12.59 -20.77 0.86
CA GLY A 650 12.61 -19.90 2.04
C GLY A 650 11.29 -19.86 2.77
N GLU A 651 11.08 -18.77 3.50
CA GLU A 651 9.89 -18.59 4.33
C GLU A 651 9.35 -17.16 4.32
N VAL A 652 8.06 -17.08 4.64
CA VAL A 652 7.27 -15.86 4.86
C VAL A 652 6.50 -16.04 6.17
N ARG A 653 6.23 -14.95 6.89
CA ARG A 653 5.47 -14.94 8.14
C ARG A 653 4.46 -13.80 8.15
N VAL A 654 3.19 -14.16 8.15
CA VAL A 654 2.05 -13.22 8.08
C VAL A 654 0.86 -13.75 8.87
N GLN A 655 -0.15 -12.92 9.11
CA GLN A 655 -1.40 -13.34 9.74
C GLN A 655 -2.24 -14.21 8.79
N ALA A 656 -2.85 -15.27 9.31
CA ALA A 656 -3.86 -16.06 8.62
C ALA A 656 -5.19 -15.29 8.51
N LYS A 657 -5.83 -15.43 7.36
CA LYS A 657 -7.16 -14.90 7.05
C LYS A 657 -7.99 -16.01 6.45
N LEU A 658 -9.00 -16.47 7.19
CA LEU A 658 -9.85 -17.58 6.78
C LEU A 658 -10.88 -17.10 5.75
N SER A 659 -11.07 -17.87 4.68
CA SER A 659 -11.97 -17.51 3.59
C SER A 659 -12.46 -18.76 2.86
N THR A 660 -13.77 -18.92 2.72
CA THR A 660 -14.37 -19.97 1.88
C THR A 660 -14.25 -19.67 0.38
N GLN A 661 -13.71 -18.50 0.02
CA GLN A 661 -13.54 -18.10 -1.38
C GLN A 661 -12.32 -18.74 -2.04
N ILE A 662 -11.33 -19.19 -1.27
CA ILE A 662 -10.17 -19.89 -1.81
C ILE A 662 -10.46 -21.40 -1.83
N LYS A 663 -10.07 -22.10 -2.89
CA LYS A 663 -10.24 -23.55 -3.00
C LYS A 663 -9.43 -24.28 -1.92
N GLN A 664 -9.97 -25.36 -1.38
CA GLN A 664 -9.24 -26.25 -0.49
C GLN A 664 -7.94 -26.76 -1.15
N GLY A 665 -6.85 -26.85 -0.38
CA GLY A 665 -5.50 -27.18 -0.86
C GLY A 665 -4.76 -26.02 -1.53
N VAL A 666 -5.39 -24.86 -1.68
CA VAL A 666 -4.81 -23.66 -2.29
C VAL A 666 -4.78 -22.52 -1.27
N VAL A 667 -3.67 -21.78 -1.24
CA VAL A 667 -3.52 -20.58 -0.40
C VAL A 667 -3.09 -19.37 -1.21
N PHE A 668 -3.45 -18.18 -0.75
CA PHE A 668 -3.16 -16.93 -1.45
C PHE A 668 -2.34 -15.95 -0.60
N LEU A 669 -1.36 -15.30 -1.23
CA LEU A 669 -0.56 -14.25 -0.61
C LEU A 669 -0.34 -13.04 -1.55
N PRO A 670 -0.65 -11.79 -1.13
CA PRO A 670 -0.42 -10.61 -1.96
C PRO A 670 1.07 -10.20 -1.98
N MET A 671 1.59 -9.86 -3.17
CA MET A 671 3.04 -9.60 -3.35
C MET A 671 3.53 -8.19 -3.01
N HIS A 672 2.67 -7.32 -2.50
CA HIS A 672 2.95 -5.87 -2.51
C HIS A 672 4.03 -5.44 -1.52
N TRP A 673 4.21 -6.18 -0.43
CA TRP A 673 5.12 -5.83 0.65
C TRP A 673 6.53 -6.38 0.40
N GLY A 674 7.51 -5.49 0.59
CA GLY A 674 8.93 -5.84 0.67
C GLY A 674 9.36 -5.99 2.13
N LYS A 675 10.56 -5.52 2.46
CA LYS A 675 11.04 -5.44 3.85
C LYS A 675 10.28 -4.42 4.68
N ILE A 676 10.01 -4.78 5.92
CA ILE A 676 9.52 -3.87 6.96
C ILE A 676 10.57 -3.83 8.05
N LEU A 677 11.15 -2.65 8.30
CA LEU A 677 12.22 -2.46 9.29
C LEU A 677 13.37 -3.49 9.12
N ASN A 678 13.86 -3.64 7.89
CA ASN A 678 14.89 -4.60 7.46
C ASN A 678 14.53 -6.10 7.58
N ASN A 679 13.32 -6.46 8.00
CA ASN A 679 12.85 -7.84 8.02
C ASN A 679 12.12 -8.20 6.72
N ASP A 680 12.52 -9.30 6.08
CA ASP A 680 12.02 -9.72 4.77
C ASP A 680 10.88 -10.76 4.82
N LEU A 681 10.42 -11.24 5.98
CA LEU A 681 9.42 -12.31 6.02
C LEU A 681 8.01 -11.86 5.62
N ASN A 682 7.79 -10.58 5.30
CA ASN A 682 6.53 -10.11 4.69
C ASN A 682 6.53 -10.25 3.16
N ARG A 683 7.67 -10.61 2.56
CA ARG A 683 7.91 -10.58 1.13
C ARG A 683 7.51 -11.89 0.47
N ALA A 684 6.36 -11.88 -0.21
CA ALA A 684 5.79 -13.05 -0.89
C ALA A 684 6.79 -13.84 -1.74
N ASN A 685 7.64 -13.14 -2.47
CA ASN A 685 8.55 -13.76 -3.43
C ASN A 685 9.77 -14.42 -2.78
N ASN A 686 9.87 -14.46 -1.44
CA ASN A 686 10.81 -15.33 -0.74
C ASN A 686 10.48 -16.82 -0.95
N VAL A 687 9.21 -17.16 -1.15
CA VAL A 687 8.77 -18.55 -1.26
C VAL A 687 8.49 -19.00 -2.69
N THR A 688 8.24 -18.06 -3.62
CA THR A 688 7.83 -18.36 -5.00
C THR A 688 8.88 -19.07 -5.83
N SER A 689 8.44 -20.01 -6.67
CA SER A 689 9.26 -20.76 -7.62
C SER A 689 10.00 -19.86 -8.62
N ASP A 690 11.23 -20.22 -8.95
CA ASP A 690 12.07 -19.65 -10.00
C ASP A 690 12.00 -20.44 -11.32
N ARG A 691 11.12 -21.46 -11.41
CA ARG A 691 10.82 -22.12 -12.69
C ARG A 691 10.22 -21.11 -13.67
N VAL A 692 10.59 -21.26 -14.93
CA VAL A 692 10.13 -20.40 -16.02
C VAL A 692 9.56 -21.21 -17.18
N ASP A 693 8.64 -20.61 -17.91
CA ASP A 693 8.19 -21.14 -19.20
C ASP A 693 9.38 -21.27 -20.18
N PRO A 694 9.51 -22.39 -20.91
CA PRO A 694 10.67 -22.63 -21.76
C PRO A 694 10.80 -21.65 -22.94
N ILE A 695 9.68 -21.09 -23.43
CA ILE A 695 9.59 -20.20 -24.59
C ILE A 695 9.63 -18.74 -24.15
N SER A 696 8.72 -18.34 -23.27
CA SER A 696 8.59 -16.95 -22.83
C SER A 696 9.55 -16.59 -21.71
N LYS A 697 10.12 -17.57 -21.00
CA LYS A 697 10.94 -17.36 -19.80
C LYS A 697 10.21 -16.60 -18.69
N GLU A 698 8.88 -16.67 -18.68
CA GLU A 698 8.06 -16.08 -17.62
C GLU A 698 8.03 -16.98 -16.38
N PRO A 699 8.18 -16.46 -15.14
CA PRO A 699 8.20 -17.30 -13.94
C PRO A 699 6.85 -17.84 -13.47
N ASP A 700 6.90 -18.98 -12.78
CA ASP A 700 5.76 -19.74 -12.24
C ASP A 700 5.22 -19.19 -10.91
N PHE A 701 4.81 -17.91 -10.88
CA PHE A 701 4.34 -17.25 -9.64
C PHE A 701 3.00 -17.76 -9.10
N LYS A 702 2.21 -18.44 -9.93
CA LYS A 702 0.84 -18.90 -9.58
C LYS A 702 0.81 -20.34 -9.06
N TYR A 703 1.96 -21.02 -9.06
CA TYR A 703 2.06 -22.40 -8.65
C TYR A 703 3.36 -22.63 -7.87
N CYS A 704 3.26 -22.67 -6.56
CA CYS A 704 4.39 -22.97 -5.68
C CYS A 704 3.94 -23.93 -4.58
N ALA A 705 4.63 -25.06 -4.43
CA ALA A 705 4.37 -25.96 -3.32
C ALA A 705 4.86 -25.34 -2.01
N VAL A 706 4.00 -25.31 -0.97
CA VAL A 706 4.31 -24.75 0.35
C VAL A 706 3.80 -25.61 1.50
N ASN A 707 4.44 -25.45 2.65
CA ASN A 707 3.99 -25.95 3.94
C ASN A 707 3.54 -24.76 4.81
N LEU A 708 2.56 -25.00 5.68
CA LEU A 708 1.98 -23.97 6.54
C LEU A 708 2.06 -24.45 7.99
N LYS A 709 2.59 -23.62 8.88
CA LYS A 709 2.63 -23.91 10.31
C LYS A 709 2.27 -22.68 11.12
N ARG A 710 1.49 -22.87 12.19
CA ARG A 710 1.32 -21.83 13.21
C ARG A 710 2.68 -21.45 13.77
N TYR A 711 2.98 -20.16 13.82
CA TYR A 711 4.17 -19.69 14.48
C TYR A 711 4.04 -19.95 15.98
N LYS A 712 4.98 -20.71 16.53
CA LYS A 712 5.10 -20.93 17.98
C LYS A 712 6.35 -20.23 18.46
N LYS A 713 6.16 -19.20 19.28
CA LYS A 713 7.29 -18.52 19.92
C LYS A 713 7.89 -19.41 21.04
N PRO A 714 9.19 -19.27 21.34
CA PRO A 714 9.79 -19.88 22.53
C PRO A 714 9.21 -19.32 23.84
N PHE A 715 9.18 -20.16 24.88
CA PHE A 715 8.82 -19.73 26.24
C PHE A 715 9.83 -18.70 26.75
N GLN A 716 9.34 -17.65 27.40
CA GLN A 716 10.17 -16.59 27.99
C GLN A 716 9.67 -16.20 29.38
N ARG A 717 10.62 -15.88 30.27
CA ARG A 717 10.37 -15.20 31.54
C ARG A 717 10.45 -13.70 31.34
N ILE A 718 9.35 -13.01 31.59
CA ILE A 718 9.22 -11.58 31.38
C ILE A 718 9.16 -10.90 32.74
N VAL A 719 10.11 -10.00 33.00
CA VAL A 719 10.07 -9.12 34.17
C VAL A 719 9.57 -7.75 33.74
N VAL A 720 8.54 -7.23 34.41
CA VAL A 720 7.99 -5.90 34.20
C VAL A 720 8.29 -5.04 35.42
N VAL A 721 8.94 -3.89 35.22
CA VAL A 721 9.25 -2.93 36.29
C VAL A 721 8.31 -1.74 36.18
N GLY A 722 7.40 -1.61 37.14
CA GLY A 722 6.34 -0.61 37.16
C GLY A 722 4.95 -1.22 36.91
N ALA A 723 3.92 -0.59 37.48
CA ALA A 723 2.52 -1.05 37.41
C ALA A 723 1.57 0.07 36.95
N GLY A 724 2.01 0.89 36.00
CA GLY A 724 1.20 1.94 35.39
C GLY A 724 0.41 1.47 34.17
N ALA A 725 -0.12 2.42 33.40
CA ALA A 725 -0.91 2.16 32.19
C ALA A 725 -0.16 1.30 31.16
N GLY A 726 1.15 1.51 30.98
CA GLY A 726 1.95 0.71 30.04
C GLY A 726 2.04 -0.76 30.45
N ALA A 727 2.31 -1.04 31.72
CA ALA A 727 2.36 -2.42 32.23
C ALA A 727 0.99 -3.11 32.16
N TYR A 728 -0.08 -2.41 32.52
CA TYR A 728 -1.45 -2.93 32.38
C TYR A 728 -1.79 -3.24 30.92
N GLY A 729 -1.52 -2.30 30.01
CA GLY A 729 -1.72 -2.48 28.58
C GLY A 729 -0.93 -3.67 28.04
N PHE A 730 0.31 -3.84 28.49
CA PHE A 730 1.15 -4.97 28.08
C PHE A 730 0.56 -6.28 28.55
N VAL A 731 0.22 -6.42 29.85
CA VAL A 731 -0.38 -7.65 30.37
C VAL A 731 -1.63 -8.03 29.60
N LYS A 732 -2.53 -7.07 29.35
CA LYS A 732 -3.78 -7.32 28.63
C LYS A 732 -3.49 -7.79 27.19
N SER A 733 -2.78 -6.99 26.40
CA SER A 733 -2.49 -7.32 25.01
C SER A 733 -1.62 -8.56 24.85
N TYR A 734 -0.74 -8.83 25.80
CA TYR A 734 0.13 -10.01 25.77
C TYR A 734 -0.64 -11.28 26.08
N ARG A 735 -1.54 -11.27 27.09
CA ARG A 735 -2.33 -12.47 27.46
C ARG A 735 -3.42 -12.81 26.46
N GLU A 736 -3.90 -11.84 25.69
CA GLU A 736 -4.75 -12.10 24.52
C GLU A 736 -4.03 -12.96 23.47
N LEU A 737 -2.69 -12.90 23.40
CA LEU A 737 -1.87 -13.60 22.41
C LEU A 737 -1.12 -14.83 22.98
N ASN A 738 -0.73 -14.78 24.26
CA ASN A 738 0.11 -15.79 24.89
C ASN A 738 -0.28 -16.08 26.35
N PRO A 739 -0.89 -17.25 26.61
CA PRO A 739 -1.24 -17.66 27.96
C PRO A 739 -0.06 -18.28 28.75
N ASP A 740 1.00 -18.70 28.07
CA ASP A 740 1.99 -19.66 28.60
C ASP A 740 3.16 -19.00 29.34
N ASP A 741 3.70 -17.89 28.84
CA ASP A 741 4.92 -17.27 29.37
C ASP A 741 4.76 -16.81 30.82
N GLU A 742 5.87 -16.78 31.57
CA GLU A 742 5.86 -16.27 32.94
C GLU A 742 6.03 -14.75 32.95
N ILE A 743 5.11 -14.04 33.62
CA ILE A 743 5.21 -12.58 33.80
C ILE A 743 5.30 -12.26 35.29
N THR A 744 6.44 -11.69 35.71
CA THR A 744 6.62 -11.14 37.07
C THR A 744 6.64 -9.62 37.01
N ILE A 745 5.78 -8.97 37.80
CA ILE A 745 5.60 -7.51 37.80
C ILE A 745 6.03 -6.94 39.14
N PHE A 746 6.93 -5.97 39.15
CA PHE A 746 7.37 -5.26 40.34
C PHE A 746 6.68 -3.90 40.43
N SER A 747 5.89 -3.69 41.48
CA SER A 747 5.21 -2.43 41.77
C SER A 747 5.73 -1.82 43.06
N LYS A 748 6.20 -0.57 42.99
CA LYS A 748 6.55 0.22 44.18
C LYS A 748 5.33 0.54 45.04
N GLU A 749 4.15 0.66 44.44
CA GLU A 749 2.89 0.95 45.15
C GLU A 749 2.25 -0.34 45.67
N ASN A 750 1.57 -0.26 46.82
CA ASN A 750 0.85 -1.39 47.42
C ASN A 750 -0.62 -1.47 46.95
N HIS A 751 -0.86 -1.20 45.67
CA HIS A 751 -2.19 -1.13 45.05
C HIS A 751 -2.26 -1.97 43.76
N PRO A 752 -3.46 -2.42 43.36
CA PRO A 752 -3.68 -3.04 42.04
C PRO A 752 -3.42 -2.06 40.91
N PHE A 753 -3.51 -2.52 39.65
CA PHE A 753 -3.59 -1.61 38.52
C PHE A 753 -4.81 -0.69 38.65
N TYR A 754 -4.59 0.63 38.57
CA TYR A 754 -5.67 1.62 38.66
C TYR A 754 -5.45 2.80 37.69
N ASN A 755 -6.53 3.48 37.33
CA ASN A 755 -6.48 4.64 36.45
C ASN A 755 -6.17 5.92 37.22
N ARG A 756 -4.88 6.26 37.32
CA ARG A 756 -4.41 7.48 37.98
C ARG A 756 -4.92 8.79 37.36
N VAL A 757 -5.37 8.78 36.11
CA VAL A 757 -5.93 9.99 35.46
C VAL A 757 -7.29 10.37 36.04
N MET A 758 -7.98 9.42 36.68
CA MET A 758 -9.30 9.64 37.30
C MET A 758 -9.21 9.97 38.80
N LEU A 759 -8.00 10.25 39.31
CA LEU A 759 -7.83 10.70 40.70
C LEU A 759 -8.59 12.00 41.02
N PRO A 760 -8.74 12.99 40.12
CA PRO A 760 -9.61 14.15 40.36
C PRO A 760 -11.05 13.74 40.69
N ASP A 761 -11.65 12.88 39.87
CA ASP A 761 -13.01 12.34 40.02
C ASP A 761 -13.15 11.51 41.33
N TYR A 762 -12.06 10.84 41.76
CA TYR A 762 -12.01 10.14 43.04
C TYR A 762 -12.03 11.09 44.24
N ILE A 763 -11.31 12.22 44.13
CA ILE A 763 -11.26 13.23 45.19
C ILE A 763 -12.59 13.98 45.30
N SER A 764 -13.27 14.27 44.19
CA SER A 764 -14.60 14.89 44.21
C SER A 764 -15.70 13.94 44.70
N GLY A 765 -15.42 12.64 44.75
CA GLY A 765 -16.41 11.61 45.09
C GLY A 765 -17.34 11.24 43.93
N GLU A 766 -17.09 11.74 42.72
CA GLU A 766 -17.81 11.34 41.50
C GLU A 766 -17.55 9.86 41.18
N GLN A 767 -16.33 9.38 41.46
CA GLN A 767 -15.96 7.97 41.32
C GLN A 767 -15.45 7.37 42.62
N SER A 768 -15.87 6.14 42.91
CA SER A 768 -15.33 5.33 44.00
C SER A 768 -13.98 4.71 43.62
N TRP A 769 -13.21 4.29 44.62
CA TRP A 769 -11.92 3.62 44.37
C TRP A 769 -12.07 2.39 43.46
N GLU A 770 -13.14 1.63 43.65
CA GLU A 770 -13.44 0.41 42.90
C GLU A 770 -13.64 0.70 41.40
N GLN A 771 -14.12 1.90 41.04
CA GLN A 771 -14.27 2.33 39.64
C GLN A 771 -12.94 2.72 39.00
N LEU A 772 -11.94 3.09 39.79
CA LEU A 772 -10.58 3.39 39.33
C LEU A 772 -9.75 2.12 39.09
N VAL A 773 -10.05 1.02 39.81
CA VAL A 773 -9.34 -0.25 39.67
C VAL A 773 -9.55 -0.83 38.27
N LYS A 774 -8.44 -1.11 37.57
CA LYS A 774 -8.40 -1.64 36.20
C LYS A 774 -8.25 -3.17 36.14
N MET A 775 -7.72 -3.77 37.21
CA MET A 775 -7.61 -5.21 37.39
C MET A 775 -7.71 -5.48 38.89
N LYS A 776 -8.72 -6.24 39.30
CA LYS A 776 -8.93 -6.64 40.68
C LYS A 776 -7.95 -7.75 41.05
N ASP A 777 -7.63 -7.86 42.33
CA ASP A 777 -6.75 -8.91 42.84
C ASP A 777 -7.28 -10.32 42.52
N SER A 778 -8.60 -10.49 42.45
CA SER A 778 -9.26 -11.73 42.05
C SER A 778 -9.05 -12.10 40.57
N GLU A 779 -8.68 -11.15 39.72
CA GLU A 779 -8.46 -11.35 38.29
C GLU A 779 -7.01 -11.72 37.96
N GLU A 780 -6.05 -11.41 38.84
CA GLU A 780 -4.62 -11.70 38.60
C GLU A 780 -4.33 -13.19 38.27
N PRO A 781 -4.92 -14.19 38.96
CA PRO A 781 -4.70 -15.59 38.62
C PRO A 781 -5.18 -15.93 37.19
N ALA A 782 -6.24 -15.30 36.70
CA ALA A 782 -6.75 -15.53 35.35
C ALA A 782 -5.80 -15.00 34.27
N TYR A 783 -5.01 -13.96 34.58
CA TYR A 783 -3.96 -13.46 33.70
C TYR A 783 -2.62 -14.19 33.88
N ASN A 784 -2.52 -15.17 34.79
CA ASN A 784 -1.29 -15.91 35.08
C ASN A 784 -0.08 -14.97 35.30
N ILE A 785 -0.24 -13.94 36.14
CA ILE A 785 0.82 -12.97 36.46
C ILE A 785 1.24 -13.09 37.93
N LYS A 786 2.50 -12.78 38.21
CA LYS A 786 3.04 -12.66 39.57
C LYS A 786 3.29 -11.20 39.90
N MET A 787 2.35 -10.56 40.59
CA MET A 787 2.47 -9.16 40.99
C MET A 787 3.11 -9.01 42.38
N LEU A 788 4.29 -8.39 42.44
CA LEU A 788 5.02 -8.08 43.67
C LEU A 788 4.80 -6.61 44.04
N ARG A 789 3.89 -6.37 44.97
CA ARG A 789 3.46 -5.04 45.42
C ARG A 789 4.31 -4.51 46.57
N GLY A 790 4.52 -3.19 46.62
CA GLY A 790 5.41 -2.55 47.60
C GLY A 790 6.90 -2.88 47.41
N VAL A 791 7.29 -3.45 46.26
CA VAL A 791 8.65 -3.90 45.97
C VAL A 791 9.16 -3.18 44.73
N SER A 792 10.24 -2.41 44.88
CA SER A 792 10.91 -1.74 43.75
C SER A 792 12.14 -2.52 43.29
N ILE A 793 12.49 -2.38 42.02
CA ILE A 793 13.80 -2.83 41.51
C ILE A 793 14.85 -1.76 41.81
N GLU A 794 16.01 -2.19 42.32
CA GLU A 794 17.14 -1.30 42.66
C GLU A 794 18.29 -1.45 41.67
N LYS A 795 18.48 -2.64 41.09
CA LYS A 795 19.59 -2.91 40.16
C LYS A 795 19.18 -3.84 39.03
N VAL A 796 19.67 -3.55 37.82
CA VAL A 796 19.56 -4.44 36.65
C VAL A 796 20.97 -4.89 36.24
N ASP A 797 21.19 -6.20 36.23
CA ASP A 797 22.39 -6.84 35.71
C ASP A 797 22.08 -7.40 34.31
N ARG A 798 22.52 -6.66 33.28
CA ARG A 798 22.27 -6.99 31.87
C ARG A 798 23.06 -8.21 31.39
N VAL A 799 24.24 -8.44 31.97
CA VAL A 799 25.13 -9.52 31.54
C VAL A 799 24.57 -10.87 32.01
N ASN A 800 24.13 -10.94 33.27
CA ASN A 800 23.55 -12.15 33.85
C ASN A 800 22.03 -12.25 33.67
N LYS A 801 21.41 -11.25 33.04
CA LYS A 801 19.95 -11.09 32.88
C LYS A 801 19.18 -11.27 34.20
N GLN A 802 19.52 -10.46 35.19
CA GLN A 802 18.89 -10.49 36.52
C GLN A 802 18.50 -9.09 37.00
N VAL A 803 17.39 -8.99 37.72
CA VAL A 803 17.02 -7.80 38.49
C VAL A 803 17.18 -8.07 39.98
N THR A 804 17.64 -7.08 40.75
CA THR A 804 17.67 -7.13 42.22
C THR A 804 16.62 -6.18 42.76
N ASP A 805 15.73 -6.69 43.61
CA ASP A 805 14.67 -5.91 44.23
C ASP A 805 15.09 -5.27 45.56
N SER A 806 14.23 -4.42 46.13
CA SER A 806 14.47 -3.68 47.38
C SER A 806 14.56 -4.56 48.64
N ARG A 807 14.42 -5.86 48.50
CA ARG A 807 14.64 -6.87 49.56
C ARG A 807 15.98 -7.59 49.37
N GLY A 808 16.74 -7.23 48.32
CA GLY A 808 17.97 -7.91 47.91
C GLY A 808 17.73 -9.21 47.14
N VAL A 809 16.49 -9.53 46.76
CA VAL A 809 16.16 -10.78 46.05
C VAL A 809 16.46 -10.61 44.56
N LYS A 810 17.15 -11.60 43.99
CA LYS A 810 17.47 -11.64 42.56
C LYS A 810 16.42 -12.43 41.79
N THR A 811 15.93 -11.87 40.69
CA THR A 811 15.00 -12.53 39.76
C THR A 811 15.58 -12.52 38.36
N SER A 812 15.70 -13.69 37.72
CA SER A 812 16.18 -13.81 36.34
C SER A 812 15.10 -13.46 35.34
N TYR A 813 15.49 -12.92 34.18
CA TYR A 813 14.59 -12.62 33.07
C TYR A 813 15.18 -13.11 31.74
N ASP A 814 14.31 -13.40 30.78
CA ASP A 814 14.69 -13.52 29.37
C ASP A 814 14.41 -12.22 28.63
N VAL A 815 13.33 -11.52 29.04
CA VAL A 815 12.97 -10.17 28.59
C VAL A 815 12.66 -9.26 29.78
N LEU A 816 13.17 -8.03 29.76
CA LEU A 816 12.89 -6.99 30.76
C LEU A 816 12.09 -5.85 30.13
N LEU A 817 10.97 -5.48 30.75
CA LEU A 817 10.13 -4.35 30.36
C LEU A 817 10.22 -3.24 31.42
N LEU A 818 10.75 -2.09 31.02
CA LEU A 818 10.74 -0.87 31.83
C LEU A 818 9.46 -0.08 31.57
N ALA A 819 8.55 -0.10 32.54
CA ALA A 819 7.28 0.63 32.54
C ALA A 819 7.15 1.51 33.81
N THR A 820 8.28 2.07 34.27
CA THR A 820 8.39 2.80 35.53
C THR A 820 7.71 4.18 35.53
N GLY A 821 7.26 4.65 34.36
CA GLY A 821 6.52 5.90 34.17
C GLY A 821 7.30 7.12 34.65
N SER A 822 6.56 8.11 35.15
CA SER A 822 7.12 9.36 35.68
C SER A 822 6.60 9.70 37.07
N ARG A 823 7.39 10.50 37.79
CA ARG A 823 7.03 11.14 39.07
C ARG A 823 6.63 12.60 38.87
N ALA A 824 5.89 13.18 39.81
CA ALA A 824 5.60 14.61 39.77
C ALA A 824 6.89 15.44 39.86
N SER A 825 6.97 16.52 39.07
CA SER A 825 8.07 17.46 39.17
C SER A 825 7.85 18.39 40.37
N VAL A 826 8.77 18.35 41.33
CA VAL A 826 8.75 19.20 42.53
C VAL A 826 9.97 20.14 42.48
N PRO A 827 9.78 21.47 42.58
CA PRO A 827 10.90 22.41 42.66
C PRO A 827 11.74 22.15 43.93
N LYS A 828 13.06 22.34 43.84
CA LYS A 828 14.00 22.07 44.94
C LYS A 828 13.70 22.81 46.25
N ASN A 829 13.04 23.97 46.17
CA ASN A 829 12.81 24.86 47.30
C ASN A 829 11.43 24.65 47.96
N VAL A 830 10.66 23.66 47.53
CA VAL A 830 9.39 23.31 48.19
C VAL A 830 9.68 22.56 49.49
N PRO A 831 9.22 23.05 50.65
CA PRO A 831 9.43 22.37 51.92
C PRO A 831 8.58 21.11 52.04
N SER A 832 9.05 20.14 52.83
CA SER A 832 8.23 19.02 53.27
C SER A 832 7.30 19.48 54.41
N LEU A 833 6.19 20.13 54.06
CA LEU A 833 5.21 20.69 55.00
C LEU A 833 3.82 20.06 54.74
N PRO A 834 3.11 19.55 55.76
CA PRO A 834 1.74 19.07 55.59
C PRO A 834 0.83 20.14 54.96
N GLY A 835 0.04 19.75 53.95
CA GLY A 835 -0.78 20.67 53.16
C GLY A 835 -0.24 20.92 51.75
N ILE A 836 0.94 20.39 51.40
CA ILE A 836 1.48 20.42 50.03
C ILE A 836 1.37 19.04 49.39
N PHE A 837 0.72 18.94 48.23
CA PHE A 837 0.42 17.67 47.57
C PHE A 837 0.87 17.65 46.11
N THR A 838 1.26 16.47 45.64
CA THR A 838 1.53 16.19 44.23
C THR A 838 0.57 15.10 43.76
N MET A 839 -0.53 15.45 43.11
CA MET A 839 -1.63 14.53 42.77
C MET A 839 -1.23 13.46 41.74
N ARG A 840 -0.46 12.44 42.16
CA ARG A 840 0.11 11.42 41.26
C ARG A 840 -0.14 9.98 41.70
N SER A 841 -0.38 9.76 42.99
CA SER A 841 -0.71 8.46 43.56
C SER A 841 -2.00 8.53 44.39
N ARG A 842 -2.60 7.36 44.65
CA ARG A 842 -3.74 7.26 45.57
C ARG A 842 -3.41 7.82 46.96
N ASN A 843 -2.20 7.56 47.47
CA ASN A 843 -1.78 8.08 48.78
C ASN A 843 -1.80 9.61 48.83
N ASP A 844 -1.48 10.29 47.72
CA ASP A 844 -1.56 11.75 47.63
C ASP A 844 -3.02 12.23 47.70
N ALA A 845 -3.93 11.54 46.99
CA ALA A 845 -5.36 11.82 46.99
C ALA A 845 -5.99 11.61 48.37
N ASP A 846 -5.76 10.44 48.99
CA ASP A 846 -6.25 10.10 50.33
C ASP A 846 -5.70 11.08 51.38
N GLY A 847 -4.43 11.48 51.25
CA GLY A 847 -3.79 12.46 52.11
C GLY A 847 -4.44 13.84 51.99
N PHE A 848 -4.78 14.27 50.77
CA PHE A 848 -5.44 15.54 50.51
C PHE A 848 -6.87 15.58 51.04
N THR A 849 -7.69 14.57 50.75
CA THR A 849 -9.08 14.51 51.22
C THR A 849 -9.18 14.50 52.75
N LYS A 850 -8.19 13.95 53.45
CA LYS A 850 -8.10 14.00 54.91
C LYS A 850 -7.62 15.36 55.45
N HIS A 851 -6.94 16.16 54.63
CA HIS A 851 -6.34 17.42 55.05
C HIS A 851 -7.29 18.61 54.92
N VAL A 852 -8.09 18.64 53.85
CA VAL A 852 -8.92 19.81 53.51
C VAL A 852 -10.37 19.60 53.98
N SER A 853 -10.92 20.57 54.70
CA SER A 853 -12.33 20.59 55.11
C SER A 853 -13.22 21.23 54.04
N GLN A 854 -14.51 20.86 54.01
CA GLN A 854 -15.50 21.44 53.09
C GLN A 854 -15.48 22.99 53.14
N GLY A 855 -15.45 23.64 51.97
CA GLY A 855 -15.30 25.10 51.87
C GLY A 855 -13.86 25.64 51.98
N GLY A 856 -12.84 24.77 52.10
CA GLY A 856 -11.43 25.16 52.18
C GLY A 856 -10.90 25.85 50.91
N HIS A 857 -9.80 26.59 51.06
CA HIS A 857 -9.12 27.30 49.98
C HIS A 857 -7.87 26.55 49.50
N VAL A 858 -7.89 26.12 48.24
CA VAL A 858 -6.80 25.36 47.62
C VAL A 858 -6.08 26.19 46.56
N VAL A 859 -4.76 26.28 46.66
CA VAL A 859 -3.90 26.88 45.63
C VAL A 859 -3.37 25.78 44.70
N ILE A 860 -3.66 25.88 43.41
CA ILE A 860 -3.14 24.97 42.38
C ILE A 860 -2.02 25.68 41.64
N VAL A 861 -0.80 25.14 41.74
CA VAL A 861 0.37 25.67 41.03
C VAL A 861 0.54 24.90 39.73
N GLY A 862 0.21 25.55 38.62
CA GLY A 862 0.26 25.01 37.26
C GLY A 862 -1.11 24.81 36.63
N GLY A 863 -1.45 25.64 35.64
CA GLY A 863 -2.63 25.54 34.77
C GLY A 863 -2.42 24.59 33.57
N GLY A 864 -1.87 23.40 33.84
CA GLY A 864 -1.84 22.28 32.90
C GLY A 864 -3.11 21.41 33.01
N LEU A 865 -3.18 20.30 32.26
CA LEU A 865 -4.36 19.41 32.25
C LEU A 865 -4.80 18.98 33.65
N LEU A 866 -3.88 18.36 34.42
CA LEU A 866 -4.17 17.91 35.78
C LEU A 866 -4.59 19.08 36.69
N GLY A 867 -3.91 20.23 36.62
CA GLY A 867 -4.21 21.36 37.48
C GLY A 867 -5.61 21.95 37.23
N LEU A 868 -6.00 22.04 35.96
CA LEU A 868 -7.31 22.57 35.57
C LEU A 868 -8.45 21.56 35.85
N GLU A 869 -8.24 20.27 35.61
CA GLU A 869 -9.21 19.23 35.99
C GLU A 869 -9.38 19.16 37.51
N MET A 870 -8.28 19.24 38.27
CA MET A 870 -8.35 19.35 39.74
C MET A 870 -9.11 20.61 40.18
N ALA A 871 -8.88 21.76 39.54
CA ALA A 871 -9.61 22.99 39.83
C ALA A 871 -11.13 22.80 39.63
N ALA A 872 -11.52 22.20 38.51
CA ALA A 872 -12.92 21.92 38.19
C ALA A 872 -13.56 20.94 39.19
N SER A 873 -12.93 19.79 39.45
CA SER A 873 -13.43 18.76 40.36
C SER A 873 -13.54 19.25 41.81
N LEU A 874 -12.56 20.03 42.30
CA LEU A 874 -12.57 20.56 43.67
C LEU A 874 -13.62 21.67 43.84
N ARG A 875 -13.82 22.49 42.82
CA ARG A 875 -14.88 23.51 42.82
C ARG A 875 -16.26 22.85 42.94
N GLU A 876 -16.49 21.72 42.28
CA GLU A 876 -17.79 21.00 42.30
C GLU A 876 -18.18 20.52 43.71
N ILE A 877 -17.18 20.26 44.58
CA ILE A 877 -17.41 19.93 45.99
C ILE A 877 -17.36 21.17 46.92
N GLY A 878 -17.39 22.38 46.35
CA GLY A 878 -17.53 23.65 47.08
C GLY A 878 -16.23 24.23 47.62
N MET A 879 -15.06 23.89 47.06
CA MET A 879 -13.77 24.48 47.45
C MET A 879 -13.55 25.84 46.78
N ARG A 880 -12.87 26.77 47.47
CA ARG A 880 -12.34 27.99 46.83
C ARG A 880 -11.03 27.66 46.14
N ILE A 881 -10.88 28.04 44.88
CA ILE A 881 -9.69 27.70 44.07
C ILE A 881 -8.94 28.95 43.63
N THR A 882 -7.62 28.92 43.80
CA THR A 882 -6.71 29.87 43.16
C THR A 882 -5.69 29.13 42.31
N ILE A 883 -5.54 29.52 41.03
CA ILE A 883 -4.59 28.93 40.10
C ILE A 883 -3.42 29.90 39.90
N VAL A 884 -2.21 29.44 40.19
CA VAL A 884 -0.96 30.18 39.95
C VAL A 884 -0.24 29.56 38.77
N GLN A 885 -0.05 30.35 37.71
CA GLN A 885 0.55 29.91 36.46
C GLN A 885 1.74 30.79 36.10
N ARG A 886 2.90 30.16 35.89
CA ARG A 886 4.18 30.84 35.65
C ARG A 886 4.31 31.59 34.32
N VAL A 887 3.39 31.35 33.40
CA VAL A 887 3.38 31.97 32.07
C VAL A 887 2.02 32.58 31.82
N SER A 888 1.94 33.48 30.84
CA SER A 888 0.75 34.28 30.50
C SER A 888 -0.47 33.52 29.97
N ARG A 889 -0.45 32.18 29.89
CA ARG A 889 -1.55 31.39 29.33
C ARG A 889 -1.66 29.96 29.88
N PHE A 890 -2.87 29.43 29.96
CA PHE A 890 -3.16 28.02 30.25
C PHE A 890 -2.83 27.13 29.05
N LEU A 891 -2.48 25.86 29.33
CA LEU A 891 -2.26 24.84 28.29
C LEU A 891 -1.42 25.34 27.10
N ASN A 892 -0.34 26.08 27.39
CA ASN A 892 0.47 26.79 26.40
C ASN A 892 1.13 25.92 25.31
N ARG A 893 1.06 24.58 25.44
CA ARG A 893 1.49 23.60 24.43
C ARG A 893 0.32 23.03 23.62
N GLN A 894 -0.88 22.98 24.20
CA GLN A 894 -2.06 22.31 23.62
C GLN A 894 -3.05 23.30 22.98
N LEU A 895 -3.03 24.56 23.40
CA LEU A 895 -3.92 25.61 22.90
C LEU A 895 -3.11 26.78 22.34
N ASP A 896 -3.72 27.45 21.36
CA ASP A 896 -3.27 28.77 20.91
C ASP A 896 -3.78 29.87 21.87
N VAL A 897 -3.45 31.12 21.55
CA VAL A 897 -3.77 32.28 22.39
C VAL A 897 -5.28 32.41 22.63
N LEU A 898 -6.10 32.30 21.58
CA LEU A 898 -7.55 32.47 21.70
C LEU A 898 -8.20 31.30 22.45
N GLY A 899 -7.82 30.06 22.15
CA GLY A 899 -8.35 28.90 22.86
C GLY A 899 -8.01 28.94 24.35
N SER A 900 -6.80 29.39 24.70
CA SER A 900 -6.38 29.57 26.09
C SER A 900 -7.15 30.69 26.80
N GLN A 901 -7.41 31.81 26.10
CA GLN A 901 -8.20 32.91 26.63
C GLN A 901 -9.64 32.48 26.94
N LEU A 902 -10.32 31.79 26.03
CA LEU A 902 -11.70 31.32 26.24
C LEU A 902 -11.80 30.38 27.44
N LEU A 903 -10.80 29.51 27.61
CA LEU A 903 -10.69 28.63 28.76
C LEU A 903 -10.45 29.42 30.07
N ALA A 904 -9.63 30.47 30.04
CA ALA A 904 -9.38 31.31 31.21
C ALA A 904 -10.64 32.08 31.65
N GLU A 905 -11.40 32.62 30.69
CA GLU A 905 -12.69 33.27 30.93
C GLU A 905 -13.70 32.29 31.55
N GLU A 906 -13.76 31.06 31.05
CA GLU A 906 -14.62 30.01 31.64
C GLU A 906 -14.21 29.70 33.09
N MET A 907 -12.91 29.49 33.35
CA MET A 907 -12.45 29.19 34.71
C MET A 907 -12.73 30.33 35.70
N ALA A 908 -12.61 31.59 35.24
CA ALA A 908 -12.94 32.76 36.03
C ALA A 908 -14.45 32.86 36.31
N ASP A 909 -15.30 32.64 35.31
CA ASP A 909 -16.76 32.60 35.45
C ASP A 909 -17.22 31.49 36.40
N GLN A 910 -16.49 30.37 36.43
CA GLN A 910 -16.70 29.28 37.39
C GLN A 910 -16.13 29.57 38.79
N GLY A 911 -15.61 30.77 39.03
CA GLY A 911 -15.21 31.25 40.36
C GLY A 911 -13.76 30.97 40.77
N CYS A 912 -12.86 30.69 39.81
CA CYS A 912 -11.44 30.51 40.10
C CYS A 912 -10.67 31.84 40.06
N ASP A 913 -9.88 32.12 41.10
CA ASP A 913 -8.92 33.22 41.08
C ASP A 913 -7.67 32.82 40.26
N ILE A 914 -7.25 33.61 39.27
CA ILE A 914 -6.13 33.26 38.36
C ILE A 914 -4.99 34.28 38.47
N TYR A 915 -3.78 33.80 38.70
CA TYR A 915 -2.54 34.59 38.71
C TYR A 915 -1.58 34.10 37.62
N TYR A 916 -1.44 34.88 36.55
CA TYR A 916 -0.49 34.62 35.46
C TYR A 916 0.87 35.30 35.71
N ASP A 917 1.90 34.80 35.00
CA ASP A 917 3.28 35.31 35.03
C ASP A 917 3.86 35.41 36.45
N ASP A 918 3.36 34.56 37.36
CA ASP A 918 3.72 34.55 38.76
C ASP A 918 4.07 33.15 39.25
N GLU A 919 4.82 33.08 40.33
CA GLU A 919 5.27 31.82 40.92
C GLU A 919 5.27 31.87 42.43
N VAL A 920 4.94 30.75 43.07
CA VAL A 920 5.07 30.59 44.51
C VAL A 920 6.55 30.65 44.89
N GLN A 921 6.90 31.61 45.75
CA GLN A 921 8.26 31.85 46.23
C GLN A 921 8.39 31.55 47.74
N LEU A 922 7.35 31.82 48.53
CA LEU A 922 7.34 31.67 49.98
C LEU A 922 6.22 30.73 50.44
N PHE A 923 6.46 30.00 51.52
CA PHE A 923 5.50 29.08 52.14
C PHE A 923 5.28 29.49 53.59
N TYR A 924 4.03 29.74 53.97
CA TYR A 924 3.69 30.21 55.32
C TYR A 924 3.11 29.07 56.17
N GLY A 925 3.61 28.93 57.40
CA GLY A 925 3.15 27.94 58.38
C GLY A 925 4.32 27.23 59.07
N ARG A 926 4.11 26.80 60.33
CA ARG A 926 5.14 26.07 61.11
C ARG A 926 4.92 24.56 61.13
N SER A 927 3.69 24.12 61.37
CA SER A 927 3.31 22.70 61.46
C SER A 927 2.49 22.20 60.28
N LYS A 928 1.79 23.10 59.58
CA LYS A 928 1.04 22.86 58.34
C LYS A 928 1.05 24.12 57.48
N LEU A 929 0.73 23.98 56.20
CA LEU A 929 0.55 25.11 55.29
C LEU A 929 -0.64 25.97 55.76
N THR A 930 -0.45 27.29 55.71
CA THR A 930 -1.49 28.31 56.03
C THR A 930 -1.60 29.37 54.95
N GLY A 931 -0.68 29.38 53.99
CA GLY A 931 -0.67 30.31 52.88
C GLY A 931 0.61 30.20 52.06
N VAL A 932 0.62 30.86 50.91
CA VAL A 932 1.76 30.98 50.00
C VAL A 932 2.01 32.45 49.64
N GLY A 933 3.27 32.80 49.45
CA GLY A 933 3.70 34.11 48.94
C GLY A 933 4.18 33.98 47.51
N LEU A 934 3.65 34.82 46.64
CA LEU A 934 4.01 34.89 45.24
C LEU A 934 5.18 35.86 45.02
N LYS A 935 5.88 35.69 43.90
CA LYS A 935 7.02 36.53 43.51
C LYS A 935 6.63 37.98 43.26
N SER A 936 5.38 38.23 42.84
CA SER A 936 4.82 39.58 42.75
C SER A 936 4.70 40.31 44.10
N GLY A 937 4.86 39.61 45.22
CA GLY A 937 4.64 40.12 46.56
C GLY A 937 3.25 39.83 47.12
N ASN A 938 2.35 39.25 46.32
CA ASN A 938 1.01 38.84 46.78
C ASN A 938 1.09 37.68 47.79
N LYS A 939 0.32 37.78 48.87
CA LYS A 939 0.12 36.67 49.83
C LYS A 939 -1.28 36.10 49.64
N ILE A 940 -1.36 34.77 49.49
CA ILE A 940 -2.61 34.02 49.40
C ILE A 940 -2.67 33.10 50.62
N ASP A 941 -3.62 33.33 51.52
CA ASP A 941 -3.91 32.37 52.59
C ASP A 941 -4.61 31.15 51.99
N CYS A 942 -4.20 29.94 52.38
CA CYS A 942 -4.76 28.71 51.81
C CYS A 942 -4.58 27.52 52.77
N ASP A 943 -5.52 26.57 52.70
CA ASP A 943 -5.51 25.35 53.50
C ASP A 943 -4.63 24.26 52.88
N ALA A 944 -4.53 24.23 51.55
CA ALA A 944 -3.69 23.27 50.84
C ALA A 944 -3.15 23.85 49.52
N MET A 945 -2.05 23.27 49.05
CA MET A 945 -1.46 23.55 47.74
C MET A 945 -1.27 22.27 46.95
N ILE A 946 -1.67 22.28 45.67
CA ILE A 946 -1.44 21.19 44.72
C ILE A 946 -0.38 21.62 43.70
N LEU A 947 0.70 20.86 43.58
CA LEU A 947 1.73 21.06 42.57
C LEU A 947 1.40 20.26 41.31
N ALA A 948 1.01 20.95 40.24
CA ALA A 948 0.65 20.40 38.93
C ALA A 948 1.54 20.96 37.80
N ILE A 949 2.85 21.07 38.04
CA ILE A 949 3.80 21.74 37.14
C ILE A 949 4.51 20.81 36.15
N GLY A 950 4.04 19.58 35.98
CA GLY A 950 4.59 18.58 35.08
C GLY A 950 5.18 17.35 35.77
N THR A 951 5.81 16.48 34.99
CA THR A 951 6.38 15.21 35.45
C THR A 951 7.82 15.00 34.98
N THR A 952 8.55 14.17 35.73
CA THR A 952 9.93 13.78 35.45
C THR A 952 9.97 12.25 35.28
N PRO A 953 10.46 11.71 34.15
CA PRO A 953 10.54 10.26 33.93
C PRO A 953 11.54 9.60 34.89
N ASN A 954 11.21 8.37 35.32
CA ASN A 954 12.00 7.61 36.31
C ASN A 954 13.15 6.83 35.64
N LEU A 955 14.22 7.54 35.28
CA LEU A 955 15.34 7.02 34.46
C LEU A 955 16.50 6.41 35.24
N GLU A 956 16.48 6.44 36.56
CA GLU A 956 17.62 6.09 37.42
C GLU A 956 18.13 4.67 37.10
N ILE A 957 17.25 3.67 37.12
CA ILE A 957 17.59 2.27 36.85
C ILE A 957 18.15 2.07 35.43
N ALA A 958 17.57 2.75 34.43
CA ALA A 958 18.00 2.63 33.04
C ALA A 958 19.39 3.23 32.80
N LYS A 959 19.68 4.37 33.44
CA LYS A 959 21.01 5.01 33.40
C LYS A 959 22.05 4.17 34.11
N ASP A 960 21.72 3.66 35.30
CA ASP A 960 22.65 2.87 36.12
C ASP A 960 23.03 1.54 35.45
N CYS A 961 22.14 0.95 34.65
CA CYS A 961 22.46 -0.24 33.84
C CYS A 961 22.99 0.08 32.43
N GLY A 962 23.25 1.35 32.13
CA GLY A 962 23.92 1.77 30.89
C GLY A 962 23.07 1.67 29.62
N LEU A 963 21.75 1.84 29.73
CA LEU A 963 20.89 2.03 28.56
C LEU A 963 21.02 3.45 28.01
N GLU A 964 20.89 3.60 26.70
CA GLU A 964 20.88 4.93 26.09
C GLU A 964 19.65 5.75 26.53
N CYS A 965 19.91 6.88 27.19
CA CYS A 965 18.87 7.75 27.71
C CYS A 965 19.13 9.21 27.32
N LYS A 966 18.07 9.95 26.99
CA LYS A 966 18.08 11.41 26.86
C LYS A 966 17.03 12.02 27.80
N ARG A 967 15.87 12.39 27.27
CA ARG A 967 14.70 12.80 28.05
C ARG A 967 13.95 11.59 28.58
N GLY A 968 13.97 10.49 27.84
CA GLY A 968 13.52 9.16 28.23
C GLY A 968 14.56 8.08 27.92
N VAL A 969 14.18 6.81 28.05
CA VAL A 969 14.92 5.67 27.51
C VAL A 969 14.65 5.62 26.00
N ILE A 970 15.70 5.68 25.18
CA ILE A 970 15.56 5.69 23.72
C ILE A 970 15.08 4.31 23.27
N VAL A 971 14.02 4.30 22.44
CA VAL A 971 13.48 3.06 21.86
C VAL A 971 13.31 3.14 20.34
N ASN A 972 13.41 1.99 19.68
CA ASN A 972 13.09 1.82 18.26
C ASN A 972 11.58 1.61 18.03
N GLU A 973 11.15 1.37 16.79
CA GLU A 973 9.75 1.17 16.41
C GLU A 973 9.10 -0.10 17.01
N ARG A 974 9.88 -0.99 17.62
CA ARG A 974 9.43 -2.18 18.36
C ARG A 974 9.47 -2.01 19.87
N MET A 975 9.74 -0.78 20.34
CA MET A 975 9.92 -0.44 21.75
C MET A 975 11.16 -1.09 22.40
N GLN A 976 12.09 -1.60 21.60
CA GLN A 976 13.37 -2.13 22.08
C GLN A 976 14.33 -0.99 22.38
N THR A 977 15.12 -1.15 23.44
CA THR A 977 16.15 -0.20 23.84
C THR A 977 17.48 -0.46 23.11
N SER A 978 18.57 0.18 23.54
CA SER A 978 19.94 -0.16 23.11
C SER A 978 20.37 -1.61 23.46
N ASP A 979 19.57 -2.31 24.28
CA ASP A 979 19.71 -3.73 24.56
C ASP A 979 18.51 -4.49 23.94
N PRO A 980 18.72 -5.50 23.07
CA PRO A 980 17.64 -6.17 22.36
C PRO A 980 16.69 -6.98 23.26
N ASP A 981 17.14 -7.31 24.48
CA ASP A 981 16.37 -8.06 25.48
C ASP A 981 15.65 -7.13 26.48
N ILE A 982 15.82 -5.81 26.36
CA ILE A 982 15.19 -4.81 27.22
C ILE A 982 14.32 -3.86 26.39
N TYR A 983 13.09 -3.69 26.85
CA TYR A 983 12.08 -2.83 26.26
C TYR A 983 11.71 -1.70 27.22
N ALA A 984 11.23 -0.58 26.69
CA ALA A 984 10.66 0.50 27.49
C ALA A 984 9.35 1.01 26.88
N ILE A 985 8.32 1.19 27.70
CA ILE A 985 7.00 1.68 27.25
C ILE A 985 6.39 2.67 28.26
N GLY A 986 5.40 3.42 27.80
CA GLY A 986 4.75 4.49 28.56
C GLY A 986 5.62 5.73 28.65
N GLU A 987 5.39 6.53 29.69
CA GLU A 987 6.03 7.86 29.84
C GLU A 987 7.55 7.83 30.06
N ILE A 988 8.16 6.64 30.23
CA ILE A 988 9.62 6.51 30.30
C ILE A 988 10.26 6.40 28.90
N ALA A 989 9.50 5.98 27.89
CA ALA A 989 10.02 5.73 26.55
C ALA A 989 10.14 7.01 25.71
N GLU A 990 11.29 7.19 25.08
CA GLU A 990 11.57 8.23 24.09
C GLU A 990 11.62 7.60 22.70
N PHE A 991 10.62 7.91 21.86
CA PHE A 991 10.55 7.44 20.48
C PHE A 991 10.72 8.63 19.53
N GLU A 992 11.71 8.56 18.63
CA GLU A 992 12.05 9.65 17.69
C GLU A 992 12.18 11.03 18.37
N GLY A 993 12.83 11.07 19.53
CA GLY A 993 13.03 12.30 20.33
C GLY A 993 11.79 12.81 21.08
N THR A 994 10.69 12.06 21.04
CA THR A 994 9.41 12.44 21.62
C THR A 994 9.01 11.52 22.78
N MET A 995 8.55 12.14 23.87
CA MET A 995 7.97 11.46 25.03
C MET A 995 6.45 11.58 24.97
N TYR A 996 5.74 10.45 25.12
CA TYR A 996 4.29 10.44 25.07
C TYR A 996 3.68 10.31 26.48
N GLY A 997 3.26 11.44 27.03
CA GLY A 997 2.68 11.56 28.38
C GLY A 997 1.20 11.20 28.49
N ILE A 998 0.70 10.23 27.71
CA ILE A 998 -0.73 9.90 27.61
C ILE A 998 -0.98 8.39 27.65
N THR A 999 -2.08 7.98 28.29
CA THR A 999 -2.47 6.58 28.44
C THR A 999 -2.61 5.85 27.10
N ALA A 1000 -3.22 6.51 26.10
CA ALA A 1000 -3.39 5.95 24.76
C ALA A 1000 -2.05 5.57 24.10
N ALA A 1001 -0.98 6.33 24.36
CA ALA A 1001 0.34 5.99 23.84
C ALA A 1001 0.93 4.76 24.55
N ALA A 1002 0.80 4.70 25.87
CA ALA A 1002 1.28 3.55 26.63
C ALA A 1002 0.59 2.24 26.20
N GLU A 1003 -0.73 2.30 25.92
CA GLU A 1003 -1.51 1.17 25.39
C GLU A 1003 -1.07 0.78 23.97
N GLN A 1004 -0.88 1.74 23.06
CA GLN A 1004 -0.40 1.45 21.70
C GLN A 1004 1.01 0.86 21.67
N GLN A 1005 1.92 1.40 22.50
CA GLN A 1005 3.29 0.88 22.63
C GLN A 1005 3.29 -0.54 23.18
N ALA A 1006 2.46 -0.81 24.20
CA ALA A 1006 2.25 -2.15 24.74
C ALA A 1006 1.71 -3.14 23.70
N GLU A 1007 0.69 -2.74 22.94
CA GLU A 1007 0.09 -3.58 21.90
C GLU A 1007 1.11 -3.93 20.80
N VAL A 1008 1.89 -2.95 20.34
CA VAL A 1008 2.95 -3.15 19.35
C VAL A 1008 3.99 -4.15 19.86
N MET A 1009 4.49 -3.93 21.08
CA MET A 1009 5.47 -4.81 21.71
C MET A 1009 4.91 -6.24 21.86
N ALA A 1010 3.69 -6.38 22.37
CA ALA A 1010 3.05 -7.68 22.56
C ALA A 1010 2.88 -8.45 21.24
N LYS A 1011 2.39 -7.78 20.18
CA LYS A 1011 2.27 -8.37 18.84
C LYS A 1011 3.62 -8.81 18.28
N TYR A 1012 4.62 -7.95 18.35
CA TYR A 1012 5.97 -8.25 17.86
C TYR A 1012 6.60 -9.45 18.58
N MET A 1013 6.53 -9.48 19.91
CA MET A 1013 7.05 -10.59 20.72
C MET A 1013 6.36 -11.92 20.40
N ASN A 1014 5.09 -11.87 19.98
CA ASN A 1014 4.30 -13.03 19.57
C ASN A 1014 4.44 -13.39 18.08
N GLY A 1015 5.38 -12.76 17.37
CA GLY A 1015 5.74 -13.14 16.00
C GLY A 1015 5.14 -12.27 14.90
N ASP A 1016 4.32 -11.26 15.22
CA ASP A 1016 3.84 -10.27 14.25
C ASP A 1016 4.96 -9.28 13.90
N ILE A 1017 5.81 -9.73 12.99
CA ILE A 1017 6.92 -8.94 12.47
C ILE A 1017 6.47 -7.76 11.59
N ALA A 1018 5.18 -7.54 11.36
CA ALA A 1018 4.66 -6.40 10.62
C ALA A 1018 4.14 -5.28 11.55
N SER A 1019 4.03 -5.54 12.87
CA SER A 1019 3.50 -4.58 13.86
C SER A 1019 4.57 -3.63 14.43
N TYR A 1020 4.52 -2.35 14.09
CA TYR A 1020 5.49 -1.36 14.57
C TYR A 1020 4.84 -0.02 14.93
N TYR A 1021 5.46 0.68 15.88
CA TYR A 1021 4.99 1.95 16.40
C TYR A 1021 5.41 3.11 15.49
N LYS A 1022 4.49 4.04 15.25
CA LYS A 1022 4.67 5.20 14.37
C LYS A 1022 4.57 6.54 15.10
N GLY A 1023 4.56 6.52 16.44
CA GLY A 1023 4.15 7.64 17.26
C GLY A 1023 2.63 7.70 17.47
N THR A 1024 2.21 8.12 18.66
CA THR A 1024 0.79 8.30 18.99
C THR A 1024 0.38 9.73 18.74
N LEU A 1025 -0.81 9.93 18.20
CA LEU A 1025 -1.37 11.26 18.04
C LEU A 1025 -1.55 11.96 19.39
N PHE A 1026 -0.95 13.13 19.56
CA PHE A 1026 -1.23 13.99 20.70
C PHE A 1026 -2.67 14.49 20.62
N MET A 1027 -3.46 14.17 21.63
CA MET A 1027 -4.82 14.67 21.78
C MET A 1027 -5.11 14.94 23.25
N ASN A 1028 -5.89 15.98 23.50
CA ASN A 1028 -6.26 16.38 24.84
C ASN A 1028 -7.75 16.70 24.84
N ILE A 1029 -8.46 16.18 25.83
CA ILE A 1029 -9.84 16.52 26.15
C ILE A 1029 -9.78 17.00 27.58
N ILE A 1030 -10.28 18.19 27.86
CA ILE A 1030 -10.37 18.68 29.24
C ILE A 1030 -11.76 18.36 29.79
N LYS A 1031 -11.81 17.92 31.04
CA LYS A 1031 -13.08 17.73 31.75
C LYS A 1031 -13.40 18.98 32.58
N ILE A 1032 -14.19 19.88 32.01
CA ILE A 1032 -14.78 21.01 32.73
C ILE A 1032 -16.28 20.96 32.47
N HIS A 1033 -17.07 20.83 33.53
CA HIS A 1033 -18.52 20.79 33.39
C HIS A 1033 -19.04 22.04 32.67
N GLY A 1034 -19.83 21.85 31.61
CA GLY A 1034 -20.39 22.94 30.79
C GLY A 1034 -19.45 23.53 29.74
N PHE A 1035 -18.21 23.07 29.65
CA PHE A 1035 -17.22 23.60 28.70
C PHE A 1035 -16.54 22.48 27.91
N ASP A 1036 -17.04 22.25 26.70
CA ASP A 1036 -16.44 21.29 25.78
C ASP A 1036 -15.17 21.86 25.16
N LEU A 1037 -14.01 21.27 25.45
CA LEU A 1037 -12.74 21.62 24.81
C LEU A 1037 -11.93 20.37 24.48
N CYS A 1038 -11.46 20.30 23.24
CA CYS A 1038 -10.44 19.36 22.83
C CYS A 1038 -9.44 19.95 21.84
N SER A 1039 -8.21 19.46 21.88
CA SER A 1039 -7.15 19.77 20.92
C SER A 1039 -6.52 18.48 20.41
N ILE A 1040 -6.16 18.46 19.13
CA ILE A 1040 -5.53 17.31 18.47
C ILE A 1040 -4.39 17.83 17.59
N GLY A 1041 -3.22 17.19 17.65
CA GLY A 1041 -2.08 17.53 16.79
C GLY A 1041 -1.52 18.92 17.07
N LEU A 1042 -1.24 19.69 16.00
CA LEU A 1042 -0.74 21.06 16.12
C LEU A 1042 -1.81 22.02 16.66
N SER A 1043 -1.41 22.89 17.57
CA SER A 1043 -2.25 23.95 18.15
C SER A 1043 -1.99 25.32 17.49
N GLU A 1044 -0.74 25.57 17.09
CA GLU A 1044 -0.32 26.78 16.38
C GLU A 1044 0.06 26.43 14.94
N CYS A 1045 -0.38 27.27 13.99
CA CYS A 1045 -0.03 27.12 12.58
C CYS A 1045 1.42 27.59 12.38
N PRO A 1046 2.33 26.75 11.88
CA PRO A 1046 3.70 27.17 11.58
C PRO A 1046 3.72 28.28 10.52
N ASP A 1047 4.63 29.25 10.68
CA ASP A 1047 4.84 30.32 9.70
C ASP A 1047 5.60 29.80 8.47
N ASN A 1048 4.88 29.08 7.62
CA ASN A 1048 5.38 28.44 6.41
C ASN A 1048 4.24 28.35 5.37
N GLN A 1049 4.54 28.70 4.12
CA GLN A 1049 3.62 28.64 2.97
C GLN A 1049 2.92 27.28 2.74
N HIS A 1050 3.45 26.19 3.28
CA HIS A 1050 2.88 24.84 3.15
C HIS A 1050 1.79 24.53 4.20
N TYR A 1051 1.63 25.40 5.20
CA TYR A 1051 0.61 25.30 6.22
C TYR A 1051 -0.50 26.30 5.96
N GLU A 1052 -1.73 25.89 6.24
CA GLU A 1052 -2.93 26.70 6.07
C GLU A 1052 -3.78 26.61 7.34
N GLU A 1053 -4.40 27.72 7.69
CA GLU A 1053 -5.28 27.81 8.86
C GLU A 1053 -6.71 28.12 8.42
N ILE A 1054 -7.66 27.34 8.92
CA ILE A 1054 -9.10 27.56 8.74
C ILE A 1054 -9.72 27.75 10.12
N VAL A 1055 -10.42 28.87 10.31
CA VAL A 1055 -10.95 29.28 11.61
C VAL A 1055 -12.43 29.66 11.51
N PHE A 1056 -13.22 29.19 12.46
CA PHE A 1056 -14.60 29.60 12.71
C PHE A 1056 -14.75 29.98 14.19
N ILE A 1057 -15.26 31.18 14.47
CA ILE A 1057 -15.36 31.75 15.83
C ILE A 1057 -16.73 32.39 16.04
N ASP A 1058 -17.37 32.06 17.16
CA ASP A 1058 -18.46 32.84 17.78
C ASP A 1058 -18.10 33.06 19.26
N LYS A 1059 -17.49 34.21 19.57
CA LYS A 1059 -17.00 34.52 20.92
C LYS A 1059 -18.13 34.61 21.94
N ALA A 1060 -19.29 35.14 21.55
CA ALA A 1060 -20.42 35.33 22.46
C ALA A 1060 -20.99 33.99 22.96
N LYS A 1061 -20.90 32.95 22.11
CA LYS A 1061 -21.29 31.59 22.46
C LYS A 1061 -20.12 30.70 22.90
N ARG A 1062 -18.91 31.26 23.08
CA ARG A 1062 -17.66 30.52 23.34
C ARG A 1062 -17.42 29.37 22.35
N TYR A 1063 -17.82 29.54 21.09
CA TYR A 1063 -17.60 28.57 20.04
C TYR A 1063 -16.30 28.90 19.31
N TYR A 1064 -15.37 27.95 19.25
CA TYR A 1064 -14.12 28.10 18.52
C TYR A 1064 -13.73 26.80 17.83
N LYS A 1065 -13.59 26.85 16.50
CA LYS A 1065 -13.10 25.76 15.68
C LYS A 1065 -11.91 26.25 14.86
N LYS A 1066 -10.78 25.59 15.03
CA LYS A 1066 -9.56 25.80 14.25
C LYS A 1066 -9.12 24.50 13.63
N CYS A 1067 -8.73 24.55 12.36
CA CYS A 1067 -8.15 23.44 11.62
C CYS A 1067 -6.85 23.92 10.98
N ILE A 1068 -5.76 23.18 11.20
CA ILE A 1068 -4.45 23.42 10.59
C ILE A 1068 -4.24 22.33 9.54
N ILE A 1069 -3.98 22.74 8.31
CA ILE A 1069 -3.81 21.86 7.16
C ILE A 1069 -2.36 21.97 6.68
N HIS A 1070 -1.75 20.84 6.36
CA HIS A 1070 -0.45 20.76 5.70
C HIS A 1070 -0.54 19.83 4.51
N GLU A 1071 -0.26 20.34 3.31
CA GLU A 1071 -0.29 19.56 2.05
C GLU A 1071 -1.59 18.74 1.88
N ASP A 1072 -2.73 19.41 2.03
CA ASP A 1072 -4.08 18.81 1.97
C ASP A 1072 -4.38 17.76 3.05
N ARG A 1073 -3.66 17.74 4.18
CA ARG A 1073 -3.92 16.86 5.32
C ARG A 1073 -4.22 17.69 6.56
N LEU A 1074 -5.25 17.31 7.31
CA LEU A 1074 -5.48 17.89 8.62
C LEU A 1074 -4.37 17.43 9.57
N VAL A 1075 -3.63 18.36 10.16
CA VAL A 1075 -2.50 18.10 11.07
C VAL A 1075 -2.69 18.69 12.46
N GLY A 1076 -3.71 19.52 12.64
CA GLY A 1076 -4.03 20.13 13.92
C GLY A 1076 -5.47 20.60 13.98
N THR A 1077 -6.09 20.53 15.16
CA THR A 1077 -7.40 21.14 15.40
C THR A 1077 -7.61 21.51 16.86
N ILE A 1078 -8.36 22.58 17.08
CA ILE A 1078 -8.91 22.98 18.39
C ILE A 1078 -10.42 23.11 18.21
N LEU A 1079 -11.19 22.44 19.08
CA LEU A 1079 -12.65 22.53 19.13
C LEU A 1079 -13.07 22.97 20.54
N ILE A 1080 -13.81 24.08 20.64
CA ILE A 1080 -14.38 24.63 21.87
C ILE A 1080 -15.88 24.91 21.64
N GLY A 1081 -16.71 24.52 22.60
CA GLY A 1081 -18.17 24.71 22.58
C GLY A 1081 -18.94 23.64 21.79
N ASP A 1082 -18.30 22.95 20.85
CA ASP A 1082 -18.85 21.80 20.13
C ASP A 1082 -17.72 20.85 19.71
N LYS A 1083 -17.77 19.61 20.20
CA LYS A 1083 -16.79 18.55 19.91
C LYS A 1083 -17.35 17.43 19.03
N SER A 1084 -18.49 17.65 18.35
CA SER A 1084 -19.17 16.62 17.55
C SER A 1084 -18.30 16.01 16.44
N GLU A 1085 -17.35 16.77 15.89
CA GLU A 1085 -16.40 16.34 14.84
C GLU A 1085 -15.09 15.75 15.39
N PHE A 1086 -14.90 15.69 16.72
CA PHE A 1086 -13.64 15.24 17.35
C PHE A 1086 -13.16 13.90 16.81
N GLN A 1087 -14.06 12.91 16.72
CA GLN A 1087 -13.71 11.57 16.27
C GLN A 1087 -13.23 11.56 14.82
N GLU A 1088 -13.94 12.26 13.93
CA GLU A 1088 -13.57 12.34 12.51
C GLU A 1088 -12.21 13.04 12.36
N PHE A 1089 -12.01 14.17 13.03
CA PHE A 1089 -10.76 14.92 12.93
C PHE A 1089 -9.59 14.14 13.53
N ARG A 1090 -9.81 13.41 14.63
CA ARG A 1090 -8.83 12.50 15.21
C ARG A 1090 -8.41 11.44 14.20
N GLU A 1091 -9.35 10.82 13.49
CA GLU A 1091 -9.06 9.81 12.47
C GLU A 1091 -8.33 10.40 11.25
N LEU A 1092 -8.73 11.58 10.78
CA LEU A 1092 -8.06 12.27 9.67
C LEU A 1092 -6.60 12.58 10.01
N ILE A 1093 -6.35 13.13 11.21
CA ILE A 1093 -5.00 13.49 11.67
C ILE A 1093 -4.17 12.23 11.96
N ALA A 1094 -4.72 11.24 12.69
CA ALA A 1094 -3.99 10.03 13.08
C ALA A 1094 -3.55 9.22 11.85
N ASN A 1095 -4.42 9.11 10.86
CA ASN A 1095 -4.12 8.38 9.62
C ASN A 1095 -3.42 9.26 8.56
N LYS A 1096 -3.21 10.55 8.84
CA LYS A 1096 -2.67 11.54 7.88
C LYS A 1096 -3.40 11.49 6.53
N THR A 1097 -4.73 11.38 6.59
CA THR A 1097 -5.57 11.16 5.40
C THR A 1097 -5.68 12.45 4.60
N GLU A 1098 -5.48 12.37 3.29
CA GLU A 1098 -5.67 13.52 2.39
C GLU A 1098 -7.14 13.99 2.42
N LEU A 1099 -7.40 15.29 2.43
CA LEU A 1099 -8.74 15.85 2.63
C LEU A 1099 -9.56 15.81 1.33
N SER A 1100 -8.99 16.23 0.20
CA SER A 1100 -9.70 16.37 -1.08
C SER A 1100 -11.02 17.15 -0.88
N GLU A 1101 -12.17 16.63 -1.33
CA GLU A 1101 -13.48 17.28 -1.19
C GLU A 1101 -13.88 17.56 0.28
N LYS A 1102 -13.37 16.78 1.25
CA LYS A 1102 -13.65 17.01 2.69
C LYS A 1102 -13.12 18.34 3.18
N ARG A 1103 -12.13 18.92 2.49
CA ARG A 1103 -11.58 20.23 2.84
C ARG A 1103 -12.66 21.31 2.92
N ILE A 1104 -13.62 21.30 1.99
CA ILE A 1104 -14.73 22.28 1.97
C ILE A 1104 -15.71 22.03 3.13
N GLN A 1105 -15.80 20.79 3.59
CA GLN A 1105 -16.69 20.39 4.68
C GLN A 1105 -16.15 20.81 6.05
N LEU A 1106 -14.85 21.08 6.20
CA LEU A 1106 -14.26 21.54 7.47
C LEU A 1106 -14.91 22.83 8.02
N LEU A 1107 -15.50 23.68 7.17
CA LEU A 1107 -16.21 24.91 7.58
C LEU A 1107 -17.73 24.75 7.74
N ARG A 1108 -18.29 23.66 7.22
CA ARG A 1108 -19.73 23.43 7.27
C ARG A 1108 -19.99 22.46 8.41
N SER A 1109 -20.75 22.86 9.43
CA SER A 1109 -21.37 21.94 10.37
C SER A 1109 -22.43 21.13 9.60
N GLY A 1110 -21.98 20.17 8.81
CA GLY A 1110 -22.82 19.24 8.06
C GLY A 1110 -23.31 18.12 8.96
N ASN A 1111 -24.39 17.44 8.53
CA ASN A 1111 -24.97 16.28 9.21
C ASN A 1111 -23.89 15.32 9.72
N LYS A 1112 -24.10 14.81 10.94
CA LYS A 1112 -23.25 13.83 11.61
C LYS A 1112 -22.86 12.70 10.63
N ALA A 1113 -21.59 12.63 10.24
CA ALA A 1113 -21.10 11.51 9.44
C ALA A 1113 -21.26 10.22 10.27
N GLU A 1114 -21.87 9.19 9.69
CA GLU A 1114 -21.93 7.89 10.35
C GLU A 1114 -20.48 7.36 10.51
N PRO A 1115 -20.08 6.89 11.71
CA PRO A 1115 -18.76 6.32 11.91
C PRO A 1115 -18.58 5.05 11.06
N VAL A 1116 -17.34 4.74 10.68
CA VAL A 1116 -17.02 3.49 9.98
C VAL A 1116 -17.21 2.33 10.96
N LEU A 1117 -18.19 1.47 10.70
CA LEU A 1117 -18.47 0.27 11.50
C LEU A 1117 -17.98 -0.99 10.77
N GLY A 1118 -17.29 -1.87 11.48
CA GLY A 1118 -16.68 -3.07 10.92
C GLY A 1118 -15.51 -2.80 9.96
N LYS A 1119 -15.23 -3.76 9.09
CA LYS A 1119 -14.11 -3.69 8.13
C LYS A 1119 -14.40 -2.63 7.07
N LEU A 1120 -13.42 -1.76 6.77
CA LEU A 1120 -13.56 -0.78 5.68
C LEU A 1120 -13.81 -1.47 4.33
N VAL A 1121 -14.93 -1.13 3.69
CA VAL A 1121 -15.31 -1.61 2.34
C VAL A 1121 -15.05 -0.53 1.29
N CYS A 1122 -15.45 0.73 1.55
CA CYS A 1122 -15.28 1.86 0.63
C CYS A 1122 -14.31 2.91 1.17
N SER A 1123 -13.09 3.00 0.61
CA SER A 1123 -12.08 4.01 1.01
C SER A 1123 -12.39 5.43 0.47
N CYS A 1124 -13.30 5.56 -0.51
CA CYS A 1124 -13.64 6.88 -1.05
C CYS A 1124 -14.55 7.66 -0.09
N ASN A 1125 -15.52 6.96 0.47
CA ASN A 1125 -16.58 7.55 1.30
C ASN A 1125 -16.53 7.04 2.75
N ASN A 1126 -15.45 6.34 3.13
CA ASN A 1126 -15.26 5.75 4.45
C ASN A 1126 -16.47 4.94 4.94
N VAL A 1127 -16.83 3.89 4.21
CA VAL A 1127 -17.97 3.03 4.59
C VAL A 1127 -17.46 1.64 4.96
N GLY A 1128 -17.83 1.16 6.14
CA GLY A 1128 -17.48 -0.17 6.64
C GLY A 1128 -18.54 -1.24 6.38
N SER A 1129 -18.19 -2.49 6.61
CA SER A 1129 -19.05 -3.65 6.35
C SER A 1129 -20.30 -3.63 7.21
N GLU A 1130 -20.19 -3.26 8.49
CA GLU A 1130 -21.34 -3.20 9.39
C GLU A 1130 -22.25 -2.02 9.08
N ASN A 1131 -21.73 -0.90 8.53
CA ASN A 1131 -22.59 0.17 8.01
C ASN A 1131 -23.51 -0.38 6.92
N ILE A 1132 -22.95 -1.19 6.00
CA ILE A 1132 -23.69 -1.80 4.88
C ILE A 1132 -24.68 -2.83 5.42
N GLN A 1133 -24.25 -3.73 6.31
CA GLN A 1133 -25.11 -4.76 6.91
C GLN A 1133 -26.29 -4.15 7.68
N ASN A 1134 -26.05 -3.08 8.45
CA ASN A 1134 -27.12 -2.37 9.16
C ASN A 1134 -28.16 -1.76 8.22
N LYS A 1135 -27.74 -1.21 7.06
CA LYS A 1135 -28.69 -0.71 6.06
C LYS A 1135 -29.46 -1.84 5.37
N ILE A 1136 -28.82 -2.99 5.11
CA ILE A 1136 -29.50 -4.18 4.59
C ILE A 1136 -30.57 -4.64 5.57
N ALA A 1137 -30.21 -4.81 6.85
CA ALA A 1137 -31.14 -5.18 7.92
C ALA A 1137 -32.30 -4.18 8.11
N SER A 1138 -32.10 -2.91 7.74
CA SER A 1138 -33.15 -1.88 7.75
C SER A 1138 -34.08 -1.91 6.52
N GLY A 1139 -33.96 -2.91 5.64
CA GLY A 1139 -34.85 -3.14 4.49
C GLY A 1139 -34.27 -2.76 3.12
N CYS A 1140 -32.97 -2.49 3.02
CA CYS A 1140 -32.33 -2.14 1.76
C CYS A 1140 -31.89 -3.39 0.97
N ASN A 1141 -32.77 -3.88 0.09
CA ASN A 1141 -32.64 -5.21 -0.52
C ASN A 1141 -32.06 -5.23 -1.95
N ASN A 1142 -31.59 -4.09 -2.48
CA ASN A 1142 -30.94 -4.06 -3.79
C ASN A 1142 -29.69 -3.17 -3.79
N LEU A 1143 -28.74 -3.49 -4.68
CA LEU A 1143 -27.42 -2.85 -4.71
C LEU A 1143 -27.48 -1.34 -4.99
N LYS A 1144 -28.42 -0.90 -5.83
CA LYS A 1144 -28.53 0.52 -6.23
C LYS A 1144 -28.93 1.38 -5.04
N ASP A 1145 -29.98 0.98 -4.34
CA ASP A 1145 -30.47 1.68 -3.16
C ASP A 1145 -29.44 1.61 -2.01
N LEU A 1146 -28.74 0.48 -1.88
CA LEU A 1146 -27.70 0.30 -0.87
C LEU A 1146 -26.52 1.23 -1.12
N CYS A 1147 -26.06 1.33 -2.37
CA CYS A 1147 -25.01 2.28 -2.74
C CYS A 1147 -25.46 3.73 -2.54
N ALA A 1148 -26.72 4.06 -2.87
CA ALA A 1148 -27.25 5.42 -2.72
C ALA A 1148 -27.39 5.84 -1.25
N THR A 1149 -27.83 4.94 -0.38
CA THR A 1149 -28.06 5.21 1.05
C THR A 1149 -26.78 5.19 1.87
N THR A 1150 -25.87 4.24 1.62
CA THR A 1150 -24.59 4.15 2.34
C THR A 1150 -23.51 5.05 1.77
N GLY A 1151 -23.63 5.44 0.50
CA GLY A 1151 -22.55 6.05 -0.27
C GLY A 1151 -21.46 5.06 -0.71
N ALA A 1152 -21.48 3.79 -0.30
CA ALA A 1152 -20.51 2.82 -0.80
C ALA A 1152 -20.68 2.63 -2.32
N GLY A 1153 -19.58 2.68 -3.08
CA GLY A 1153 -19.63 2.46 -4.52
C GLY A 1153 -20.12 3.64 -5.37
N THR A 1154 -20.38 4.82 -4.79
CA THR A 1154 -20.77 6.04 -5.54
C THR A 1154 -19.59 6.90 -5.99
N GLY A 1155 -18.45 6.80 -5.30
CA GLY A 1155 -17.18 7.45 -5.71
C GLY A 1155 -16.52 6.72 -6.89
N CYS A 1156 -15.42 5.99 -6.66
CA CYS A 1156 -14.75 5.23 -7.73
C CYS A 1156 -15.49 3.94 -8.17
N GLY A 1157 -16.50 3.50 -7.41
CA GLY A 1157 -17.21 2.23 -7.65
C GLY A 1157 -16.39 0.95 -7.44
N SER A 1158 -15.10 1.02 -7.10
CA SER A 1158 -14.23 -0.17 -7.01
C SER A 1158 -14.60 -1.14 -5.88
N CYS A 1159 -15.42 -0.70 -4.91
CA CYS A 1159 -15.96 -1.56 -3.84
C CYS A 1159 -17.33 -2.16 -4.17
N ARG A 1160 -17.99 -1.81 -5.28
CA ARG A 1160 -19.33 -2.33 -5.60
C ARG A 1160 -19.42 -3.86 -5.63
N PRO A 1161 -18.44 -4.61 -6.15
CA PRO A 1161 -18.51 -6.08 -6.11
C PRO A 1161 -18.54 -6.61 -4.67
N GLU A 1162 -17.72 -6.04 -3.79
CA GLU A 1162 -17.70 -6.39 -2.36
C GLU A 1162 -19.02 -6.02 -1.67
N VAL A 1163 -19.60 -4.85 -1.98
CA VAL A 1163 -20.92 -4.43 -1.47
C VAL A 1163 -22.02 -5.39 -1.94
N LYS A 1164 -22.00 -5.80 -3.22
CA LYS A 1164 -22.98 -6.73 -3.78
C LYS A 1164 -22.90 -8.10 -3.11
N ARG A 1165 -21.68 -8.60 -2.90
CA ARG A 1165 -21.46 -9.86 -2.21
C ARG A 1165 -21.99 -9.83 -0.78
N LEU A 1166 -21.74 -8.77 -0.01
CA LEU A 1166 -22.30 -8.60 1.34
C LEU A 1166 -23.84 -8.58 1.34
N LEU A 1167 -24.45 -7.93 0.36
CA LEU A 1167 -25.90 -7.94 0.16
C LEU A 1167 -26.42 -9.36 -0.10
N GLU A 1168 -25.80 -10.09 -1.02
CA GLU A 1168 -26.21 -11.46 -1.35
C GLU A 1168 -26.00 -12.44 -0.19
N GLU A 1169 -24.88 -12.34 0.54
CA GLU A 1169 -24.58 -13.14 1.74
C GLU A 1169 -25.65 -12.93 2.83
N MET A 1170 -26.01 -11.67 3.11
CA MET A 1170 -27.03 -11.35 4.11
C MET A 1170 -28.44 -11.79 3.70
N LEU A 1171 -28.84 -11.55 2.45
CA LEU A 1171 -30.16 -11.98 1.97
C LEU A 1171 -30.30 -13.51 1.95
N LYS A 1172 -29.22 -14.25 1.65
CA LYS A 1172 -29.22 -15.73 1.76
C LYS A 1172 -29.28 -16.20 3.21
N GLY A 1173 -28.60 -15.50 4.12
CA GLY A 1173 -28.66 -15.78 5.57
C GLY A 1173 -30.06 -15.61 6.16
N GLU A 1174 -30.83 -14.60 5.73
CA GLU A 1174 -32.22 -14.40 6.19
C GLU A 1174 -33.21 -15.47 5.68
N VAL A 1175 -32.92 -16.12 4.55
CA VAL A 1175 -33.76 -17.18 3.97
C VAL A 1175 -33.51 -18.55 4.63
N LEU A 1176 -32.39 -18.72 5.34
CA LEU A 1176 -32.09 -19.93 6.13
C LEU A 1176 -32.57 -19.85 7.59
N VAL A 1177 -32.99 -18.68 8.05
CA VAL A 1177 -33.47 -18.40 9.43
C VAL A 1177 -34.99 -18.18 9.49
N LYS A 1178 -35.66 -18.03 8.34
CA LYS A 1178 -37.12 -18.08 8.18
C LYS A 1178 -37.53 -19.43 7.62
#